data_AF-A0A2E0FHE2-F1
#
_entry.id   AF-A0A2E0FHE2-F1
#
_cell.length_a   1.000
_cell.length_b   1.000
_cell.length_c   1.000
_cell.angle_alpha   90.00
_cell.angle_beta   90.00
_cell.angle_gamma   90.00
#
_symmetry.space_group_name_H-M   'P 1'
#
loop_
_entity.id
_entity.type
_entity.pdbx_description
1 polymer ?
#
loop_
_entity_poly.entity_id
_entity_poly.type
_entity_poly.pdbx_seq_one_letter_code
_entity_poly.pdbx_strand_id
1 'polypeptide(L)'
;MLIMKKHFTQLFAFLTFVFSAVPSMGQDGFTDFFFTTGASTDWFDLAAWSNLGTDPDLPDGDDYIIISHNMTIAGNNAEFGFLDINHDGTSAGTLITLTVAAGDSLIGIVDVYDGNVSVLGNGTTSRIAKLDVIGYLQCNGLSCTAGGLSGKAFVFIKSGGEVDLNGDWTFSAGTATSAQATLTSGSGNRLNISGAISGTGRFTGGTGANPHGSTVVFDGSAAQTIPLNTSMVTTFGDIEISNTVSATTDTSFEASNLFGYFTVNSGGNFTQGNYSHLYSDTVANAGTYTYENSIDFESSFTNTGTFTSSGGRIDIAGDWTNSGTYTYSNGDTVTFDGSTAQTITGSSTFSVLELSNTAASTVPTYDVTLASGSINVDSIFDINDCSVQNVAATITLTSNATRTAQMLDIGTGSYRGDMVVQRHLDCLTNDWRELISPVSNTDISQWQNDGVTMTNFPGSDFPSFGWTSVYWYDETAVTTAITDGWMTPDSTDLESDIDRGIRVFMGNNTFDLSVSGEPRTGNQQIPVTSGNPGSTDFGWNLVGNPYPCAVNWNLLEEADKNNIDNGIWAWNGLSGNYDFYQGNTSGAPGGELDSIIPSHKAFWVHAIGAAGYVDWNEHDKVTSENNFVKNTTVLPEDNIVVRMSSGMNTFKDAAILKWGRSSTVNYDQNQDFLKMYSNMIDEVPSVCFVTEDNKDVCVNSIPHGTTSLPLKAFAGNLALGTYTLTFENLNAFAANACVVLEDMVLGTTHDLKSNPEYTYDVLAGDEAITRFIIHIEVQYELMAENASCQGLTDGSIEVEHNTQSSFAVTWSDDVGNVIGTDLSNSSNYMISDLAPGTYHVDISGNCVLDDMVVEILDPEPVVADFSLGGETFELNEVITIANNSTGSESYYWEMGDGTSYNGFAPTHFYSNPGTYSIELISYNGSKDCFDNQKLQVEILQSSVGIEDAEDGVITAFVSNESINVINRESIFIERLQLTDMNGKLIKSQSVKGNGNTTMKMPTLSSGVYMLKIVTTDSFKTVKLFVD
;
A
#
# COMPACT_ATOMS: atom_id res chain seq x y z
N MET A 1 -11.17 48.55 29.63
CA MET A 1 -12.06 49.74 29.64
C MET A 1 -13.28 49.35 30.47
N LEU A 2 -13.12 49.31 31.79
CA LEU A 2 -13.56 50.33 32.76
C LEU A 2 -15.10 50.46 32.87
N ILE A 3 -15.61 50.04 34.04
CA ILE A 3 -16.89 50.41 34.67
C ILE A 3 -18.14 49.66 34.17
N MET A 4 -18.46 48.54 34.84
CA MET A 4 -19.77 48.25 35.49
C MET A 4 -19.90 46.75 35.80
N LYS A 5 -19.41 46.31 36.97
CA LYS A 5 -19.87 45.11 37.71
C LYS A 5 -19.08 45.00 39.01
N LYS A 6 -19.33 45.93 39.92
CA LYS A 6 -19.01 45.85 41.35
C LYS A 6 -19.77 46.98 42.00
N HIS A 7 -20.90 46.68 42.64
CA HIS A 7 -21.57 47.40 43.74
C HIS A 7 -23.04 46.94 43.81
N PHE A 8 -23.28 45.75 44.34
CA PHE A 8 -24.58 45.34 44.89
C PHE A 8 -24.33 44.49 46.14
N THR A 9 -23.70 45.10 47.14
CA THR A 9 -23.62 44.56 48.50
C THR A 9 -23.27 45.72 49.43
N GLN A 10 -24.28 46.49 49.83
CA GLN A 10 -24.33 47.43 50.98
C GLN A 10 -25.41 48.49 50.74
N LEU A 11 -26.69 48.13 50.85
CA LEU A 11 -27.76 49.09 51.19
C LEU A 11 -29.04 48.38 51.67
N PHE A 12 -28.93 47.49 52.67
CA PHE A 12 -30.09 46.96 53.40
C PHE A 12 -29.92 47.23 54.90
N ALA A 13 -29.89 48.51 55.25
CA ALA A 13 -30.13 48.99 56.60
C ALA A 13 -30.52 50.46 56.50
N PHE A 14 -31.66 50.84 57.10
CA PHE A 14 -32.38 52.12 56.98
C PHE A 14 -33.29 52.24 55.76
N LEU A 15 -34.59 51.95 55.92
CA LEU A 15 -35.58 52.99 56.18
C LEU A 15 -36.97 52.36 56.36
N THR A 16 -37.38 52.17 57.60
CA THR A 16 -38.78 51.98 57.98
C THR A 16 -39.41 53.37 58.17
N PHE A 17 -40.66 53.53 57.71
CA PHE A 17 -41.68 54.56 58.00
C PHE A 17 -42.13 55.52 56.87
N VAL A 18 -43.46 55.58 56.77
CA VAL A 18 -44.37 56.59 56.18
C VAL A 18 -44.69 56.46 54.67
N PHE A 19 -45.88 55.95 54.32
CA PHE A 19 -47.02 56.79 53.90
C PHE A 19 -48.32 55.98 53.70
N SER A 20 -49.42 56.65 54.03
CA SER A 20 -50.81 56.21 53.97
C SER A 20 -51.57 56.82 52.78
N ALA A 21 -52.45 56.02 52.17
CA ALA A 21 -53.77 56.37 51.61
C ALA A 21 -53.94 57.08 50.22
N VAL A 22 -54.65 56.35 49.34
CA VAL A 22 -55.60 56.69 48.21
C VAL A 22 -55.02 57.13 46.83
N PRO A 23 -55.73 56.94 45.68
CA PRO A 23 -55.85 55.72 44.87
C PRO A 23 -55.56 55.88 43.35
N SER A 24 -55.57 54.74 42.65
CA SER A 24 -55.85 54.53 41.21
C SER A 24 -54.92 55.18 40.16
N MET A 25 -53.95 54.39 39.69
CA MET A 25 -53.55 54.32 38.29
C MET A 25 -53.37 52.84 37.95
N GLY A 26 -53.96 52.38 36.84
CA GLY A 26 -53.82 51.01 36.36
C GLY A 26 -52.35 50.71 36.03
N GLN A 27 -51.86 49.62 36.59
CA GLN A 27 -50.65 48.94 36.17
C GLN A 27 -50.98 47.45 36.20
N ASP A 28 -50.81 46.78 35.05
CA ASP A 28 -50.49 45.35 35.04
C ASP A 28 -49.22 45.22 35.89
N GLY A 29 -49.38 44.68 37.09
CA GLY A 29 -48.35 44.66 38.12
C GLY A 29 -47.97 43.21 38.40
N PHE A 30 -46.73 42.85 38.08
CA PHE A 30 -46.05 41.64 38.54
C PHE A 30 -46.32 41.43 40.04
N THR A 31 -46.99 40.34 40.39
CA THR A 31 -47.23 39.92 41.78
C THR A 31 -46.06 39.06 42.25
N ASP A 32 -45.05 39.70 42.87
CA ASP A 32 -43.93 38.96 43.49
C ASP A 32 -44.41 38.22 44.75
N PHE A 33 -44.37 36.88 44.74
CA PHE A 33 -44.64 36.06 45.93
C PHE A 33 -43.34 35.72 46.67
N PHE A 34 -43.18 36.23 47.90
CA PHE A 34 -42.03 35.95 48.78
C PHE A 34 -42.41 34.97 49.90
N PHE A 35 -41.76 33.80 49.97
CA PHE A 35 -41.90 32.84 51.06
C PHE A 35 -40.65 32.81 51.95
N THR A 36 -40.72 33.38 53.16
CA THR A 36 -39.61 33.37 54.15
C THR A 36 -40.01 32.63 55.43
N THR A 37 -39.03 32.07 56.14
CA THR A 37 -39.20 31.19 57.31
C THR A 37 -39.95 31.82 58.47
N GLY A 38 -40.84 31.05 59.11
CA GLY A 38 -41.17 31.23 60.53
C GLY A 38 -42.65 31.13 60.90
N ALA A 39 -43.08 29.91 61.22
CA ALA A 39 -44.22 29.56 62.09
C ALA A 39 -45.61 30.16 61.74
N SER A 40 -46.45 29.37 61.07
CA SER A 40 -47.71 28.93 61.69
C SER A 40 -48.29 27.73 60.93
N THR A 41 -48.96 26.91 61.71
CA THR A 41 -49.78 25.75 61.38
C THR A 41 -50.69 25.95 60.15
N ASP A 42 -50.83 24.85 59.40
CA ASP A 42 -51.91 24.51 58.46
C ASP A 42 -51.90 25.17 57.07
N TRP A 43 -51.15 24.56 56.14
CA TRP A 43 -51.59 24.37 54.74
C TRP A 43 -51.40 22.91 54.24
N PHE A 44 -51.08 21.97 55.15
CA PHE A 44 -51.18 20.54 54.87
C PHE A 44 -52.56 20.03 55.32
N ASP A 45 -53.55 20.05 54.42
CA ASP A 45 -54.35 18.85 54.12
C ASP A 45 -55.28 19.09 52.91
N LEU A 46 -54.68 19.17 51.71
CA LEU A 46 -55.37 18.76 50.49
C LEU A 46 -54.31 18.31 49.49
N ALA A 47 -54.19 16.99 49.39
CA ALA A 47 -53.63 16.34 48.23
C ALA A 47 -54.37 16.85 46.97
N ALA A 48 -53.59 17.29 45.98
CA ALA A 48 -54.00 17.85 44.70
C ALA A 48 -54.48 19.32 44.73
N TRP A 49 -53.88 20.12 43.83
CA TRP A 49 -54.49 21.36 43.34
C TRP A 49 -55.85 20.97 42.74
N SER A 50 -56.98 21.32 43.37
CA SER A 50 -58.31 21.03 42.81
C SER A 50 -58.99 22.32 42.35
N ASN A 51 -59.16 22.37 41.03
CA ASN A 51 -59.79 23.40 40.21
C ASN A 51 -61.20 23.81 40.68
N LEU A 52 -61.41 25.07 41.10
CA LEU A 52 -62.71 25.76 41.09
C LEU A 52 -62.56 27.30 41.02
N GLY A 53 -62.65 27.86 39.81
CA GLY A 53 -63.32 29.14 39.54
C GLY A 53 -62.50 30.45 39.44
N THR A 54 -62.37 30.94 38.20
CA THR A 54 -62.24 32.35 37.74
C THR A 54 -61.36 33.31 38.57
N ASP A 55 -60.04 33.08 38.53
CA ASP A 55 -58.86 33.99 38.48
C ASP A 55 -58.77 35.18 39.48
N PRO A 56 -57.73 35.28 40.35
CA PRO A 56 -56.37 35.69 39.93
C PRO A 56 -55.19 34.98 40.65
N ASP A 57 -54.20 34.55 39.85
CA ASP A 57 -52.83 34.10 40.22
C ASP A 57 -52.74 32.65 40.74
N LEU A 58 -53.25 31.71 39.92
CA LEU A 58 -52.63 30.38 39.81
C LEU A 58 -51.43 30.56 38.87
N PRO A 59 -50.25 29.95 39.11
CA PRO A 59 -49.14 29.93 38.19
C PRO A 59 -49.56 29.60 36.77
N ASP A 60 -49.61 30.65 35.97
CA ASP A 60 -50.03 30.65 34.58
C ASP A 60 -49.03 31.47 33.74
N GLY A 61 -47.77 31.04 33.75
CA GLY A 61 -46.81 31.47 32.74
C GLY A 61 -46.33 32.93 32.80
N ASP A 62 -46.89 33.78 33.66
CA ASP A 62 -46.45 35.18 33.91
C ASP A 62 -46.02 35.45 35.37
N ASP A 63 -46.28 34.50 36.29
CA ASP A 63 -45.90 34.56 37.71
C ASP A 63 -44.37 34.52 37.98
N TYR A 64 -43.92 35.30 38.98
CA TYR A 64 -42.56 35.31 39.53
C TYR A 64 -42.55 34.81 40.98
N ILE A 65 -41.92 33.67 41.26
CA ILE A 65 -41.99 32.98 42.56
C ILE A 65 -40.60 32.81 43.16
N ILE A 66 -40.38 33.24 44.42
CA ILE A 66 -39.12 33.00 45.16
C ILE A 66 -39.32 31.98 46.29
N ILE A 67 -38.49 30.93 46.32
CA ILE A 67 -38.55 29.86 47.35
C ILE A 67 -37.19 29.66 48.02
N SER A 68 -37.17 29.51 49.36
CA SER A 68 -35.94 29.31 50.15
C SER A 68 -35.85 27.94 50.86
N HIS A 69 -36.61 26.93 50.43
CA HIS A 69 -36.61 25.56 50.99
C HIS A 69 -36.85 24.49 49.91
N ASN A 70 -36.68 23.21 50.28
CA ASN A 70 -37.05 22.08 49.42
C ASN A 70 -38.51 22.16 48.98
N MET A 71 -38.76 21.96 47.69
CA MET A 71 -40.08 22.00 47.08
C MET A 71 -40.36 20.68 46.34
N THR A 72 -41.57 20.16 46.46
CA THR A 72 -42.05 19.04 45.63
C THR A 72 -43.31 19.47 44.90
N ILE A 73 -43.29 19.39 43.58
CA ILE A 73 -44.45 19.61 42.72
C ILE A 73 -45.19 18.28 42.61
N ALA A 74 -46.40 18.21 43.17
CA ALA A 74 -47.22 17.01 43.22
C ALA A 74 -48.72 17.31 42.97
N GLY A 75 -49.30 16.68 41.95
CA GLY A 75 -50.76 16.62 41.74
C GLY A 75 -51.40 17.68 40.85
N ASN A 76 -50.71 18.22 39.84
CA ASN A 76 -51.21 18.87 38.61
C ASN A 76 -50.05 19.40 37.74
N ASN A 77 -50.27 19.53 36.43
CA ASN A 77 -49.36 20.27 35.53
C ASN A 77 -49.26 21.74 35.98
N ALA A 78 -48.06 22.28 36.10
CA ALA A 78 -47.80 23.66 36.50
C ALA A 78 -46.92 24.37 35.46
N GLU A 79 -47.37 25.55 34.99
CA GLU A 79 -46.65 26.41 34.06
C GLU A 79 -46.29 27.71 34.77
N PHE A 80 -45.03 28.12 34.78
CA PHE A 80 -44.55 29.32 35.47
C PHE A 80 -43.87 30.27 34.48
N GLY A 81 -44.01 31.58 34.69
CA GLY A 81 -43.23 32.59 33.98
C GLY A 81 -41.77 32.56 34.42
N PHE A 82 -41.55 32.67 35.74
CA PHE A 82 -40.22 32.62 36.36
C PHE A 82 -40.29 32.02 37.77
N LEU A 83 -39.47 31.00 38.05
CA LEU A 83 -39.34 30.38 39.36
C LEU A 83 -37.89 30.53 39.86
N ASP A 84 -37.69 31.35 40.88
CA ASP A 84 -36.40 31.54 41.56
C ASP A 84 -36.36 30.73 42.87
N ILE A 85 -35.35 29.89 43.03
CA ILE A 85 -35.10 29.15 44.25
C ILE A 85 -33.75 29.62 44.79
N ASN A 86 -33.82 30.57 45.71
CA ASN A 86 -32.67 31.22 46.30
C ASN A 86 -32.44 30.71 47.73
N HIS A 87 -31.30 30.04 47.93
CA HIS A 87 -30.83 29.64 49.25
C HIS A 87 -30.41 30.90 50.04
N ASP A 88 -31.06 31.18 51.18
CA ASP A 88 -30.84 32.39 51.98
C ASP A 88 -29.44 32.49 52.66
N GLY A 89 -28.55 31.52 52.40
CA GLY A 89 -27.17 31.54 52.87
C GLY A 89 -27.00 31.37 54.38
N THR A 90 -28.08 31.12 55.15
CA THR A 90 -28.00 31.07 56.62
C THR A 90 -28.01 29.67 57.24
N SER A 91 -28.25 28.61 56.44
CA SER A 91 -28.29 27.22 56.91
C SER A 91 -27.07 26.43 56.45
N ALA A 92 -26.27 25.95 57.40
CA ALA A 92 -25.13 25.09 57.10
C ALA A 92 -25.59 23.72 56.55
N GLY A 93 -25.36 23.47 55.25
CA GLY A 93 -25.04 22.12 54.76
C GLY A 93 -26.15 21.28 54.11
N THR A 94 -27.23 21.84 53.58
CA THR A 94 -28.18 21.04 52.76
C THR A 94 -28.59 21.84 51.51
N LEU A 95 -28.11 21.41 50.33
CA LEU A 95 -28.53 21.97 49.04
C LEU A 95 -30.06 21.87 48.91
N ILE A 96 -30.73 22.94 48.51
CA ILE A 96 -32.17 22.94 48.29
C ILE A 96 -32.48 22.07 47.07
N THR A 97 -33.49 21.18 47.15
CA THR A 97 -33.90 20.33 46.03
C THR A 97 -35.32 20.65 45.58
N LEU A 98 -35.48 20.94 44.28
CA LEU A 98 -36.76 20.99 43.58
C LEU A 98 -37.09 19.60 43.02
N THR A 99 -38.21 19.00 43.42
CA THR A 99 -38.63 17.67 42.95
C THR A 99 -39.89 17.75 42.08
N VAL A 100 -39.82 17.26 40.84
CA VAL A 100 -41.00 17.01 39.97
C VAL A 100 -41.46 15.56 40.18
N ALA A 101 -42.62 15.35 40.78
CA ALA A 101 -43.11 14.02 41.14
C ALA A 101 -43.84 13.29 40.00
N ALA A 102 -44.08 11.99 40.20
CA ALA A 102 -44.71 11.13 39.21
C ALA A 102 -46.18 11.48 38.93
N GLY A 103 -46.46 11.88 37.69
CA GLY A 103 -47.79 12.29 37.23
C GLY A 103 -47.89 13.79 36.92
N ASP A 104 -46.80 14.54 37.07
CA ASP A 104 -46.78 16.00 36.96
C ASP A 104 -45.80 16.50 35.88
N SER A 105 -46.08 17.68 35.33
CA SER A 105 -45.24 18.40 34.35
C SER A 105 -44.95 19.80 34.86
N LEU A 106 -43.67 20.19 34.82
CA LEU A 106 -43.20 21.55 35.08
C LEU A 106 -42.74 22.19 33.76
N ILE A 107 -43.23 23.40 33.45
CA ILE A 107 -42.85 24.17 32.26
C ILE A 107 -42.54 25.62 32.69
N GLY A 108 -41.39 26.18 32.31
CA GLY A 108 -41.07 27.59 32.61
C GLY A 108 -39.58 27.96 32.61
N ILE A 109 -39.27 29.19 33.02
CA ILE A 109 -37.91 29.66 33.38
C ILE A 109 -37.69 29.33 34.86
N VAL A 110 -36.57 28.69 35.21
CA VAL A 110 -36.35 28.18 36.57
C VAL A 110 -34.91 28.43 37.01
N ASP A 111 -34.67 29.37 37.91
CA ASP A 111 -33.36 29.58 38.52
C ASP A 111 -33.27 28.89 39.87
N VAL A 112 -32.31 27.96 40.04
CA VAL A 112 -32.06 27.25 41.31
C VAL A 112 -30.63 27.54 41.77
N TYR A 113 -30.44 28.68 42.42
CA TYR A 113 -29.12 29.11 42.88
C TYR A 113 -28.63 28.20 44.02
N ASP A 114 -27.46 27.58 43.85
CA ASP A 114 -26.85 26.64 44.80
C ASP A 114 -27.78 25.48 45.24
N GLY A 115 -28.65 24.99 44.35
CA GLY A 115 -29.57 23.87 44.63
C GLY A 115 -29.63 22.82 43.52
N ASN A 116 -30.28 21.70 43.81
CA ASN A 116 -30.45 20.56 42.90
C ASN A 116 -31.87 20.49 42.33
N VAL A 117 -32.01 19.91 41.14
CA VAL A 117 -33.30 19.58 40.53
C VAL A 117 -33.41 18.06 40.38
N SER A 118 -34.55 17.50 40.75
CA SER A 118 -34.83 16.07 40.67
C SER A 118 -36.16 15.80 39.97
N VAL A 119 -36.13 15.03 38.89
CA VAL A 119 -37.32 14.57 38.16
C VAL A 119 -37.54 13.10 38.51
N LEU A 120 -38.59 12.82 39.28
CA LEU A 120 -38.82 11.51 39.90
C LEU A 120 -40.10 10.84 39.37
N GLY A 121 -39.93 9.96 38.39
CA GLY A 121 -40.99 9.17 37.77
C GLY A 121 -41.24 7.82 38.45
N ASN A 122 -41.40 7.75 39.77
CA ASN A 122 -41.62 6.50 40.51
C ASN A 122 -43.11 6.14 40.68
N GLY A 123 -43.54 4.93 40.31
CA GLY A 123 -44.93 4.49 40.54
C GLY A 123 -45.27 3.03 40.19
N THR A 124 -46.43 2.56 40.67
CA THR A 124 -47.01 1.22 40.35
C THR A 124 -47.84 1.22 39.06
N THR A 125 -48.18 2.40 38.52
CA THR A 125 -48.84 2.63 37.23
C THR A 125 -47.98 3.56 36.35
N SER A 126 -48.17 3.58 35.03
CA SER A 126 -47.37 4.36 34.06
C SER A 126 -47.56 5.88 34.24
N ARG A 127 -46.95 6.45 35.28
CA ARG A 127 -46.94 7.89 35.58
C ARG A 127 -45.67 8.54 35.01
N ILE A 128 -45.84 9.72 34.43
CA ILE A 128 -44.80 10.50 33.76
C ILE A 128 -44.46 11.69 34.66
N ALA A 129 -43.18 11.88 35.00
CA ALA A 129 -42.64 13.13 35.55
C ALA A 129 -41.92 13.88 34.42
N LYS A 130 -42.21 15.17 34.22
CA LYS A 130 -41.69 15.92 33.07
C LYS A 130 -41.23 17.33 33.46
N LEU A 131 -40.05 17.72 32.99
CA LEU A 131 -39.51 19.08 33.06
C LEU A 131 -39.31 19.60 31.63
N ASP A 132 -40.02 20.65 31.22
CA ASP A 132 -39.79 21.36 29.96
C ASP A 132 -39.13 22.73 30.24
N VAL A 133 -37.91 22.94 29.77
CA VAL A 133 -37.18 24.21 29.88
C VAL A 133 -37.43 25.03 28.61
N ILE A 134 -38.10 26.19 28.72
CA ILE A 134 -38.46 27.08 27.59
C ILE A 134 -37.68 28.42 27.62
N GLY A 135 -36.77 28.58 28.59
CA GLY A 135 -35.87 29.72 28.69
C GLY A 135 -34.60 29.29 29.41
N TYR A 136 -34.31 29.82 30.59
CA TYR A 136 -33.08 29.51 31.31
C TYR A 136 -33.34 28.60 32.52
N LEU A 137 -32.42 27.66 32.78
CA LEU A 137 -32.37 26.86 34.01
C LEU A 137 -30.94 26.80 34.55
N GLN A 138 -30.70 27.37 35.73
CA GLN A 138 -29.45 27.18 36.47
C GLN A 138 -29.64 26.25 37.66
N CYS A 139 -28.76 25.24 37.83
CA CYS A 139 -28.73 24.42 39.04
C CYS A 139 -27.35 23.79 39.31
N ASN A 140 -27.14 23.26 40.51
CA ASN A 140 -25.90 22.59 40.91
C ASN A 140 -25.89 21.09 40.54
N GLY A 141 -27.04 20.44 40.50
CA GLY A 141 -27.15 19.02 40.16
C GLY A 141 -28.51 18.70 39.60
N LEU A 142 -28.57 17.87 38.55
CA LEU A 142 -29.82 17.48 37.90
C LEU A 142 -29.93 15.96 37.90
N SER A 143 -31.07 15.43 38.32
CA SER A 143 -31.30 13.98 38.37
C SER A 143 -32.60 13.57 37.69
N CYS A 144 -32.53 12.54 36.84
CA CYS A 144 -33.65 11.92 36.18
C CYS A 144 -33.80 10.48 36.69
N THR A 145 -34.72 10.24 37.61
CA THR A 145 -34.90 8.92 38.23
C THR A 145 -36.25 8.33 37.88
N ALA A 146 -36.24 7.16 37.24
CA ALA A 146 -37.43 6.38 36.91
C ALA A 146 -37.36 5.00 37.58
N GLY A 147 -38.44 4.62 38.26
CA GLY A 147 -38.50 3.40 39.08
C GLY A 147 -39.92 2.84 39.22
N GLY A 148 -40.04 1.65 39.80
CA GLY A 148 -41.31 0.90 39.86
C GLY A 148 -41.51 -0.01 38.63
N LEU A 149 -42.77 -0.40 38.34
CA LEU A 149 -43.09 -1.36 37.26
C LEU A 149 -43.11 -0.72 35.85
N SER A 150 -43.37 0.59 35.74
CA SER A 150 -43.49 1.31 34.45
C SER A 150 -43.24 2.83 34.52
N GLY A 151 -42.42 3.29 35.48
CA GLY A 151 -42.12 4.71 35.70
C GLY A 151 -41.40 5.41 34.54
N LYS A 152 -41.69 6.70 34.33
CA LYS A 152 -41.05 7.54 33.29
C LYS A 152 -40.66 8.93 33.84
N ALA A 153 -39.41 9.32 33.63
CA ALA A 153 -38.88 10.65 33.98
C ALA A 153 -38.27 11.30 32.74
N PHE A 154 -38.75 12.50 32.40
CA PHE A 154 -38.33 13.23 31.21
C PHE A 154 -37.86 14.64 31.51
N VAL A 155 -36.72 15.03 30.94
CA VAL A 155 -36.30 16.43 30.83
C VAL A 155 -36.26 16.81 29.36
N PHE A 156 -36.86 17.93 29.01
CA PHE A 156 -36.85 18.46 27.66
C PHE A 156 -36.34 19.89 27.66
N ILE A 157 -35.27 20.15 26.93
CA ILE A 157 -34.85 21.52 26.63
C ILE A 157 -35.55 21.91 25.31
N LYS A 158 -36.48 22.85 25.38
CA LYS A 158 -37.30 23.32 24.24
C LYS A 158 -36.59 24.45 23.50
N SER A 159 -37.13 24.81 22.33
CA SER A 159 -36.57 25.83 21.43
C SER A 159 -36.14 27.10 22.19
N GLY A 160 -34.86 27.45 22.12
CA GLY A 160 -34.27 28.61 22.81
C GLY A 160 -34.02 28.41 24.31
N GLY A 161 -34.16 27.17 24.80
CA GLY A 161 -33.89 26.80 26.18
C GLY A 161 -32.39 26.60 26.45
N GLU A 162 -31.91 27.09 27.58
CA GLU A 162 -30.53 26.96 28.06
C GLU A 162 -30.52 26.39 29.48
N VAL A 163 -29.64 25.41 29.72
CA VAL A 163 -29.43 24.81 31.04
C VAL A 163 -27.97 24.98 31.44
N ASP A 164 -27.73 25.64 32.57
CA ASP A 164 -26.41 25.79 33.21
C ASP A 164 -26.32 24.89 34.44
N LEU A 165 -25.53 23.83 34.33
CA LEU A 165 -25.38 22.81 35.35
C LEU A 165 -23.97 22.84 35.96
N ASN A 166 -23.84 23.38 37.18
CA ASN A 166 -22.55 23.51 37.87
C ASN A 166 -21.98 22.17 38.40
N GLY A 167 -22.74 21.08 38.30
CA GLY A 167 -22.34 19.75 38.78
C GLY A 167 -22.91 18.62 37.92
N ASP A 168 -23.23 17.47 38.52
CA ASP A 168 -23.51 16.25 37.77
C ASP A 168 -24.96 16.18 37.24
N TRP A 169 -25.12 15.60 36.05
CA TRP A 169 -26.40 15.10 35.55
C TRP A 169 -26.47 13.58 35.68
N THR A 170 -27.29 13.09 36.60
CA THR A 170 -27.44 11.66 36.88
C THR A 170 -28.75 11.09 36.36
N PHE A 171 -28.68 9.89 35.77
CA PHE A 171 -29.85 9.15 35.27
C PHE A 171 -29.93 7.80 35.96
N SER A 172 -31.14 7.39 36.33
CA SER A 172 -31.36 6.08 36.92
C SER A 172 -32.65 5.50 36.37
N ALA A 173 -32.54 4.44 35.57
CA ALA A 173 -33.65 3.65 35.08
C ALA A 173 -33.40 2.14 35.32
N GLY A 174 -34.43 1.44 35.79
CA GLY A 174 -34.51 -0.03 35.77
C GLY A 174 -34.99 -0.59 34.42
N THR A 175 -34.98 -1.92 34.27
CA THR A 175 -35.23 -2.65 33.02
C THR A 175 -36.58 -2.41 32.32
N ALA A 176 -37.60 -1.95 33.04
CA ALA A 176 -38.95 -1.66 32.52
C ALA A 176 -39.36 -0.18 32.66
N THR A 177 -38.39 0.71 32.89
CA THR A 177 -38.62 2.15 33.15
C THR A 177 -37.83 3.00 32.17
N SER A 178 -38.17 4.29 32.05
CA SER A 178 -37.47 5.20 31.13
C SER A 178 -37.07 6.49 31.86
N ALA A 179 -35.77 6.71 32.03
CA ALA A 179 -35.21 8.01 32.35
C ALA A 179 -34.58 8.58 31.07
N GLN A 180 -35.11 9.70 30.60
CA GLN A 180 -34.64 10.31 29.35
C GLN A 180 -34.53 11.82 29.47
N ALA A 181 -33.47 12.37 28.90
CA ALA A 181 -33.34 13.79 28.64
C ALA A 181 -33.20 14.02 27.14
N THR A 182 -33.90 15.01 26.62
CA THR A 182 -33.91 15.32 25.19
C THR A 182 -33.84 16.83 25.00
N LEU A 183 -32.77 17.30 24.37
CA LEU A 183 -32.75 18.61 23.74
C LEU A 183 -33.61 18.47 22.48
N THR A 184 -34.76 19.13 22.47
CA THR A 184 -35.77 18.92 21.41
C THR A 184 -35.33 19.55 20.09
N SER A 185 -36.03 19.25 19.00
CA SER A 185 -35.65 19.68 17.65
C SER A 185 -35.83 21.18 17.36
N GLY A 186 -36.09 22.03 18.38
CA GLY A 186 -36.11 23.49 18.21
C GLY A 186 -34.70 24.07 18.01
N SER A 187 -34.57 25.29 17.50
CA SER A 187 -33.26 25.93 17.27
C SER A 187 -32.74 26.64 18.52
N GLY A 188 -31.43 26.53 18.78
CA GLY A 188 -30.71 27.32 19.78
C GLY A 188 -30.77 26.75 21.20
N ASN A 189 -30.95 25.43 21.36
CA ASN A 189 -31.00 24.82 22.69
C ASN A 189 -29.58 24.59 23.21
N ARG A 190 -29.30 24.95 24.46
CA ARG A 190 -27.94 24.84 25.03
C ARG A 190 -27.93 24.12 26.37
N LEU A 191 -26.93 23.27 26.57
CA LEU A 191 -26.63 22.64 27.86
C LEU A 191 -25.16 22.92 28.19
N ASN A 192 -24.91 23.78 29.16
CA ASN A 192 -23.59 23.98 29.75
C ASN A 192 -23.47 23.08 30.99
N ILE A 193 -22.45 22.22 31.05
CA ILE A 193 -22.27 21.27 32.15
C ILE A 193 -20.82 21.24 32.66
N SER A 194 -20.67 21.49 33.96
CA SER A 194 -19.38 21.50 34.64
C SER A 194 -19.04 20.18 35.35
N GLY A 195 -20.04 19.33 35.63
CA GLY A 195 -19.87 17.98 36.20
C GLY A 195 -19.97 16.86 35.16
N ALA A 196 -20.30 15.65 35.60
CA ALA A 196 -20.41 14.46 34.75
C ALA A 196 -21.88 14.18 34.33
N ILE A 197 -22.06 13.68 33.11
CA ILE A 197 -23.31 13.01 32.69
C ILE A 197 -23.13 11.51 32.92
N SER A 198 -23.97 10.88 33.75
CA SER A 198 -23.75 9.47 34.16
C SER A 198 -25.02 8.71 34.54
N GLY A 199 -24.93 7.37 34.54
CA GLY A 199 -25.96 6.46 35.04
C GLY A 199 -26.59 5.55 33.97
N THR A 200 -27.88 5.23 34.09
CA THR A 200 -28.61 4.38 33.13
C THR A 200 -29.83 5.12 32.56
N GLY A 201 -29.90 5.24 31.23
CA GLY A 201 -30.98 5.99 30.57
C GLY A 201 -30.70 6.35 29.12
N ARG A 202 -31.41 7.36 28.60
CA ARG A 202 -31.21 7.92 27.26
C ARG A 202 -30.97 9.43 27.34
N PHE A 203 -29.87 9.89 26.78
CA PHE A 203 -29.61 11.31 26.56
C PHE A 203 -29.64 11.60 25.06
N THR A 204 -30.41 12.60 24.64
CA THR A 204 -30.49 13.01 23.24
C THR A 204 -30.21 14.50 23.18
N GLY A 205 -28.94 14.85 23.04
CA GLY A 205 -28.41 16.20 22.84
C GLY A 205 -28.46 16.67 21.38
N GLY A 206 -29.07 15.90 20.49
CA GLY A 206 -29.31 16.23 19.09
C GLY A 206 -29.71 15.00 18.26
N THR A 207 -30.12 15.24 17.01
CA THR A 207 -30.53 14.18 16.06
C THR A 207 -30.03 14.52 14.66
N GLY A 208 -29.72 13.51 13.83
CA GLY A 208 -29.28 13.75 12.44
C GLY A 208 -30.27 14.51 11.55
N ALA A 209 -31.56 14.61 11.92
CA ALA A 209 -32.54 15.41 11.18
C ALA A 209 -32.41 16.93 11.45
N ASN A 210 -31.78 17.31 12.55
CA ASN A 210 -31.50 18.69 12.94
C ASN A 210 -30.21 18.72 13.80
N PRO A 211 -29.03 18.51 13.18
CA PRO A 211 -27.77 18.37 13.91
C PRO A 211 -27.40 19.62 14.71
N HIS A 212 -27.66 20.81 14.17
CA HIS A 212 -27.35 22.11 14.80
C HIS A 212 -28.50 22.71 15.61
N GLY A 213 -29.51 21.91 15.95
CA GLY A 213 -30.63 22.37 16.79
C GLY A 213 -30.21 22.62 18.24
N SER A 214 -29.13 21.96 18.68
CA SER A 214 -28.72 21.90 20.07
C SER A 214 -27.22 21.77 20.25
N THR A 215 -26.70 22.42 21.28
CA THR A 215 -25.28 22.42 21.64
C THR A 215 -25.09 21.95 23.08
N VAL A 216 -24.18 21.00 23.29
CA VAL A 216 -23.75 20.56 24.62
C VAL A 216 -22.33 21.03 24.86
N VAL A 217 -22.10 21.69 26.00
CA VAL A 217 -20.86 22.38 26.33
C VAL A 217 -20.28 21.77 27.58
N PHE A 218 -19.09 21.18 27.47
CA PHE A 218 -18.35 20.63 28.60
C PHE A 218 -17.39 21.71 29.13
N ASP A 219 -17.73 22.35 30.24
CA ASP A 219 -17.05 23.55 30.77
C ASP A 219 -16.46 23.37 32.18
N GLY A 220 -16.26 22.12 32.60
CA GLY A 220 -15.77 21.77 33.92
C GLY A 220 -14.38 22.31 34.25
N SER A 221 -14.16 22.54 35.55
CA SER A 221 -12.86 22.89 36.13
C SER A 221 -12.08 21.68 36.66
N ALA A 222 -12.64 20.47 36.49
CA ALA A 222 -12.00 19.18 36.71
C ALA A 222 -12.12 18.34 35.43
N ALA A 223 -11.39 17.22 35.36
CA ALA A 223 -11.47 16.35 34.19
C ALA A 223 -12.91 15.85 33.95
N GLN A 224 -13.36 15.91 32.70
CA GLN A 224 -14.70 15.47 32.28
C GLN A 224 -14.59 14.36 31.24
N THR A 225 -15.61 13.50 31.22
CA THR A 225 -15.76 12.47 30.18
C THR A 225 -17.08 12.69 29.47
N ILE A 226 -17.03 12.77 28.14
CA ILE A 226 -18.18 12.79 27.24
C ILE A 226 -18.72 11.36 27.18
N PRO A 227 -19.91 11.07 27.72
CA PRO A 227 -20.42 9.71 27.75
C PRO A 227 -21.01 9.35 26.40
N LEU A 228 -20.44 8.31 25.80
CA LEU A 228 -20.86 7.68 24.55
C LEU A 228 -21.13 6.17 24.73
N ASN A 229 -20.82 5.61 25.90
CA ASN A 229 -20.90 4.17 26.19
C ASN A 229 -22.31 3.57 26.22
N THR A 230 -22.42 2.24 26.05
CA THR A 230 -23.68 1.48 25.92
C THR A 230 -24.62 1.49 27.13
N SER A 231 -24.17 1.90 28.32
CA SER A 231 -25.03 1.96 29.51
C SER A 231 -26.02 3.12 29.44
N MET A 232 -25.74 4.12 28.58
CA MET A 232 -26.63 5.19 28.20
C MET A 232 -26.72 5.30 26.68
N VAL A 233 -27.91 5.43 26.12
CA VAL A 233 -28.00 5.79 24.68
C VAL A 233 -27.84 7.30 24.58
N THR A 234 -26.68 7.75 24.14
CA THR A 234 -26.31 9.17 24.04
C THR A 234 -26.10 9.58 22.59
N THR A 235 -26.75 10.66 22.16
CA THR A 235 -26.49 11.30 20.86
C THR A 235 -26.30 12.79 21.06
N PHE A 236 -25.49 13.42 20.21
CA PHE A 236 -25.15 14.83 20.25
C PHE A 236 -25.45 15.51 18.92
N GLY A 237 -25.93 16.76 19.00
CA GLY A 237 -25.96 17.69 17.88
C GLY A 237 -24.59 18.30 17.73
N ASP A 238 -24.43 19.53 18.22
CA ASP A 238 -23.11 20.16 18.36
C ASP A 238 -22.51 19.89 19.75
N ILE A 239 -21.19 19.73 19.82
CA ILE A 239 -20.41 19.64 21.06
C ILE A 239 -19.41 20.80 21.11
N GLU A 240 -19.33 21.45 22.27
CA GLU A 240 -18.28 22.43 22.59
C GLU A 240 -17.47 22.00 23.82
N ILE A 241 -16.15 22.12 23.73
CA ILE A 241 -15.23 21.85 24.84
C ILE A 241 -14.65 23.17 25.33
N SER A 242 -15.06 23.57 26.54
CA SER A 242 -14.52 24.71 27.28
C SER A 242 -13.77 24.28 28.56
N ASN A 243 -13.70 22.97 28.83
CA ASN A 243 -13.02 22.40 29.98
C ASN A 243 -11.54 22.78 29.99
N THR A 244 -11.09 23.43 31.06
CA THR A 244 -9.72 23.98 31.15
C THR A 244 -8.67 22.97 31.63
N VAL A 245 -9.09 21.77 32.03
CA VAL A 245 -8.22 20.71 32.55
C VAL A 245 -8.03 19.61 31.52
N SER A 246 -9.10 18.87 31.22
CA SER A 246 -9.12 17.79 30.22
C SER A 246 -10.57 17.28 30.05
N ALA A 247 -11.05 17.26 28.82
CA ALA A 247 -12.23 16.51 28.42
C ALA A 247 -11.81 15.30 27.58
N THR A 248 -12.35 14.12 27.90
CA THR A 248 -12.09 12.88 27.15
C THR A 248 -13.39 12.24 26.68
N THR A 249 -13.31 11.25 25.80
CA THR A 249 -14.42 10.35 25.47
C THR A 249 -14.24 9.01 26.20
N ASP A 250 -15.32 8.25 26.36
CA ASP A 250 -15.28 6.87 26.87
C ASP A 250 -15.37 5.80 25.77
N THR A 251 -15.64 6.21 24.53
CA THR A 251 -15.59 5.39 23.30
C THR A 251 -15.50 6.30 22.07
N SER A 252 -15.40 5.70 20.89
CA SER A 252 -15.39 6.37 19.58
C SER A 252 -16.59 7.30 19.31
N PHE A 253 -16.30 8.34 18.53
CA PHE A 253 -17.32 9.17 17.90
C PHE A 253 -17.66 8.47 16.59
N GLU A 254 -18.94 8.40 16.29
CA GLU A 254 -19.48 7.73 15.12
C GLU A 254 -20.58 8.61 14.53
N ALA A 255 -20.88 8.43 13.24
CA ALA A 255 -22.03 9.06 12.60
C ALA A 255 -23.37 8.72 13.27
N SER A 256 -23.40 7.73 14.17
CA SER A 256 -24.56 7.33 14.97
C SER A 256 -24.75 8.17 16.24
N ASN A 257 -23.69 8.82 16.74
CA ASN A 257 -23.66 9.45 18.06
C ASN A 257 -23.27 10.94 18.06
N LEU A 258 -22.59 11.44 17.04
CA LEU A 258 -22.29 12.86 16.84
C LEU A 258 -22.71 13.29 15.44
N PHE A 259 -23.64 14.25 15.34
CA PHE A 259 -24.23 14.65 14.07
C PHE A 259 -23.83 16.04 13.58
N GLY A 260 -23.44 16.95 14.48
CA GLY A 260 -23.14 18.34 14.18
C GLY A 260 -21.70 18.71 14.48
N TYR A 261 -21.47 20.00 14.75
CA TYR A 261 -20.12 20.55 14.92
C TYR A 261 -19.43 20.03 16.18
N PHE A 262 -18.11 19.87 16.08
CA PHE A 262 -17.25 19.68 17.24
C PHE A 262 -16.31 20.86 17.38
N THR A 263 -16.41 21.57 18.50
CA THR A 263 -15.61 22.76 18.76
C THR A 263 -14.80 22.61 20.04
N VAL A 264 -13.51 22.86 19.99
CA VAL A 264 -12.67 23.06 21.18
C VAL A 264 -12.44 24.56 21.32
N ASN A 265 -13.06 25.17 22.32
CA ASN A 265 -12.98 26.61 22.55
C ASN A 265 -11.59 27.02 23.03
N SER A 266 -11.28 28.32 22.93
CA SER A 266 -10.02 28.86 23.45
C SER A 266 -9.89 28.61 24.96
N GLY A 267 -8.78 28.00 25.38
CA GLY A 267 -8.54 27.55 26.75
C GLY A 267 -9.13 26.18 27.09
N GLY A 268 -9.96 25.61 26.21
CA GLY A 268 -10.45 24.23 26.31
C GLY A 268 -9.34 23.21 26.03
N ASN A 269 -9.40 22.05 26.69
CA ASN A 269 -8.47 20.95 26.52
C ASN A 269 -9.25 19.65 26.27
N PHE A 270 -9.05 19.06 25.09
CA PHE A 270 -9.65 17.80 24.68
C PHE A 270 -8.57 16.74 24.41
N THR A 271 -8.79 15.52 24.90
CA THR A 271 -7.93 14.37 24.65
C THR A 271 -8.77 13.18 24.21
N GLN A 272 -8.59 12.76 22.96
CA GLN A 272 -9.33 11.64 22.36
C GLN A 272 -9.04 10.30 23.03
N GLY A 273 -7.81 10.09 23.52
CA GLY A 273 -7.34 8.78 23.99
C GLY A 273 -7.17 7.79 22.83
N ASN A 274 -7.14 6.49 23.13
CA ASN A 274 -6.93 5.45 22.12
C ASN A 274 -8.26 4.96 21.48
N TYR A 275 -9.10 5.89 21.01
CA TYR A 275 -10.34 5.59 20.29
C TYR A 275 -10.28 6.20 18.89
N SER A 276 -10.87 5.59 17.88
CA SER A 276 -11.00 6.21 16.55
C SER A 276 -12.22 7.13 16.51
N HIS A 277 -12.08 8.35 16.00
CA HIS A 277 -13.19 9.32 15.96
C HIS A 277 -13.58 9.65 14.53
N LEU A 278 -14.88 9.50 14.21
CA LEU A 278 -15.50 9.99 12.98
C LEU A 278 -16.31 11.26 13.29
N TYR A 279 -15.97 12.35 12.61
CA TYR A 279 -16.67 13.63 12.70
C TYR A 279 -17.47 13.86 11.41
N SER A 280 -18.79 13.79 11.50
CA SER A 280 -19.68 13.96 10.35
C SER A 280 -19.86 15.41 9.88
N ASP A 281 -19.30 16.38 10.61
CA ASP A 281 -19.41 17.80 10.29
C ASP A 281 -18.14 18.57 10.72
N THR A 282 -18.13 19.88 10.48
CA THR A 282 -16.98 20.76 10.66
C THR A 282 -16.42 20.68 12.08
N VAL A 283 -15.09 20.59 12.16
CA VAL A 283 -14.34 20.58 13.41
C VAL A 283 -13.53 21.87 13.55
N ALA A 284 -13.68 22.57 14.67
CA ALA A 284 -12.97 23.81 14.96
C ALA A 284 -12.19 23.71 16.29
N ASN A 285 -10.87 23.85 16.24
CA ASN A 285 -10.00 23.86 17.41
C ASN A 285 -9.38 25.24 17.64
N ALA A 286 -9.73 25.90 18.74
CA ALA A 286 -9.08 27.10 19.26
C ALA A 286 -8.36 26.87 20.61
N GLY A 287 -8.49 25.67 21.18
CA GLY A 287 -7.89 25.26 22.45
C GLY A 287 -6.71 24.30 22.24
N THR A 288 -6.67 23.24 23.04
CA THR A 288 -5.72 22.13 22.90
C THR A 288 -6.49 20.85 22.57
N TYR A 289 -6.11 20.18 21.48
CA TYR A 289 -6.64 18.87 21.11
C TYR A 289 -5.46 17.91 20.90
N THR A 290 -5.35 16.90 21.76
CA THR A 290 -4.43 15.77 21.59
C THR A 290 -5.15 14.50 21.09
N TYR A 291 -4.60 13.87 20.06
CA TYR A 291 -5.08 12.59 19.52
C TYR A 291 -4.02 11.49 19.57
N GLU A 292 -4.48 10.24 19.68
CA GLU A 292 -3.61 9.05 19.82
C GLU A 292 -3.96 7.90 18.86
N ASN A 293 -4.99 8.08 18.03
CA ASN A 293 -5.47 7.09 17.07
C ASN A 293 -6.17 7.80 15.90
N SER A 294 -6.75 7.04 14.97
CA SER A 294 -7.33 7.57 13.74
C SER A 294 -8.43 8.61 13.97
N ILE A 295 -8.38 9.68 13.21
CA ILE A 295 -9.45 10.67 13.07
C ILE A 295 -9.91 10.68 11.62
N ASP A 296 -11.22 10.72 11.43
CA ASP A 296 -11.85 10.89 10.14
C ASP A 296 -12.75 12.14 10.18
N PHE A 297 -12.42 13.11 9.33
CA PHE A 297 -13.16 14.36 9.16
C PHE A 297 -13.94 14.32 7.83
N GLU A 298 -15.24 14.04 7.89
CA GLU A 298 -16.13 14.06 6.71
C GLU A 298 -16.41 15.49 6.19
N SER A 299 -15.82 16.51 6.83
CA SER A 299 -16.00 17.92 6.54
C SER A 299 -14.72 18.71 6.84
N SER A 300 -14.79 20.04 6.84
CA SER A 300 -13.62 20.90 7.01
C SER A 300 -13.09 20.90 8.45
N PHE A 301 -11.76 20.98 8.58
CA PHE A 301 -11.05 21.13 9.85
C PHE A 301 -10.39 22.52 9.93
N THR A 302 -10.63 23.24 11.03
CA THR A 302 -10.01 24.53 11.31
C THR A 302 -9.26 24.49 12.64
N ASN A 303 -7.96 24.76 12.62
CA ASN A 303 -7.11 24.91 13.79
C ASN A 303 -6.57 26.34 13.94
N THR A 304 -6.85 26.94 15.08
CA THR A 304 -6.29 28.21 15.57
C THR A 304 -5.57 28.03 16.91
N GLY A 305 -5.70 26.86 17.54
CA GLY A 305 -5.10 26.47 18.81
C GLY A 305 -3.89 25.55 18.65
N THR A 306 -3.77 24.55 19.52
CA THR A 306 -2.75 23.49 19.48
C THR A 306 -3.42 22.16 19.14
N PHE A 307 -2.95 21.51 18.08
CA PHE A 307 -3.39 20.18 17.66
C PHE A 307 -2.18 19.25 17.63
N THR A 308 -2.21 18.20 18.45
CA THR A 308 -1.03 17.37 18.72
C THR A 308 -1.35 15.91 18.53
N SER A 309 -0.57 15.25 17.69
CA SER A 309 -0.54 13.80 17.55
C SER A 309 0.36 13.15 18.59
N SER A 310 -0.06 12.00 19.08
CA SER A 310 0.80 11.01 19.77
C SER A 310 0.93 9.69 18.99
N GLY A 311 0.56 9.72 17.70
CA GLY A 311 0.50 8.59 16.79
C GLY A 311 -0.89 8.49 16.17
N GLY A 312 -0.99 8.34 14.85
CA GLY A 312 -2.27 8.07 14.20
C GLY A 312 -2.36 8.53 12.74
N ARG A 313 -3.53 8.32 12.15
CA ARG A 313 -3.89 8.76 10.80
C ARG A 313 -5.00 9.80 10.86
N ILE A 314 -4.96 10.78 9.97
CA ILE A 314 -6.07 11.70 9.74
C ILE A 314 -6.56 11.50 8.32
N ASP A 315 -7.85 11.20 8.17
CA ASP A 315 -8.56 11.29 6.90
C ASP A 315 -9.39 12.58 6.91
N ILE A 316 -9.40 13.31 5.80
CA ILE A 316 -10.17 14.54 5.66
C ILE A 316 -10.81 14.64 4.30
N ALA A 317 -12.13 14.79 4.28
CA ALA A 317 -12.93 14.99 3.08
C ALA A 317 -13.20 16.48 2.75
N GLY A 318 -13.02 17.37 3.73
CA GLY A 318 -13.20 18.83 3.59
C GLY A 318 -11.90 19.65 3.55
N ASP A 319 -11.99 20.96 3.79
CA ASP A 319 -10.82 21.84 3.76
C ASP A 319 -9.97 21.74 5.03
N TRP A 320 -8.65 21.92 4.90
CA TRP A 320 -7.72 22.04 6.02
C TRP A 320 -7.27 23.48 6.20
N THR A 321 -7.61 24.09 7.33
CA THR A 321 -7.15 25.45 7.69
C THR A 321 -6.39 25.43 9.00
N ASN A 322 -5.08 25.71 8.98
CA ASN A 322 -4.26 25.74 10.19
C ASN A 322 -3.50 27.06 10.35
N SER A 323 -3.98 27.91 11.27
CA SER A 323 -3.29 29.13 11.71
C SER A 323 -2.72 29.01 13.13
N GLY A 324 -2.89 27.85 13.77
CA GLY A 324 -2.37 27.51 15.09
C GLY A 324 -1.08 26.69 15.01
N THR A 325 -0.86 25.86 16.03
CA THR A 325 0.24 24.88 16.08
C THR A 325 -0.31 23.49 15.76
N TYR A 326 0.33 22.81 14.80
CA TYR A 326 0.15 21.38 14.55
C TYR A 326 1.46 20.67 14.87
N THR A 327 1.40 19.63 15.70
CA THR A 327 2.56 18.80 16.06
C THR A 327 2.24 17.36 15.72
N TYR A 328 3.03 16.77 14.83
CA TYR A 328 2.84 15.42 14.32
C TYR A 328 3.84 14.45 14.99
N SER A 329 3.56 13.15 14.94
CA SER A 329 4.49 12.06 15.30
C SER A 329 5.08 11.43 14.05
N ASN A 330 6.34 10.97 14.13
CA ASN A 330 7.02 10.40 12.97
C ASN A 330 6.28 9.16 12.43
N GLY A 331 5.95 9.16 11.15
CA GLY A 331 5.14 8.12 10.50
C GLY A 331 3.64 8.42 10.43
N ASP A 332 3.16 9.51 11.03
CA ASP A 332 1.76 9.92 10.89
C ASP A 332 1.42 10.28 9.44
N THR A 333 0.21 9.91 9.03
CA THR A 333 -0.33 10.20 7.70
C THR A 333 -1.54 11.11 7.82
N VAL A 334 -1.55 12.18 7.02
CA VAL A 334 -2.74 13.00 6.76
C VAL A 334 -3.14 12.81 5.30
N THR A 335 -4.30 12.20 5.10
CA THR A 335 -4.86 11.85 3.78
C THR A 335 -6.04 12.76 3.46
N PHE A 336 -5.96 13.45 2.32
CA PHE A 336 -7.06 14.22 1.75
C PHE A 336 -7.82 13.34 0.76
N ASP A 337 -9.00 12.84 1.13
CA ASP A 337 -9.77 11.80 0.42
C ASP A 337 -11.18 12.26 0.00
N GLY A 338 -11.39 13.58 -0.04
CA GLY A 338 -12.68 14.17 -0.39
C GLY A 338 -13.18 13.81 -1.79
N SER A 339 -14.50 13.89 -1.97
CA SER A 339 -15.17 13.76 -3.28
C SER A 339 -15.49 15.10 -3.94
N THR A 340 -15.19 16.20 -3.24
CA THR A 340 -15.26 17.58 -3.71
C THR A 340 -13.90 18.23 -3.61
N ALA A 341 -13.62 19.25 -4.41
CA ALA A 341 -12.34 19.96 -4.37
C ALA A 341 -12.02 20.47 -2.94
N GLN A 342 -10.79 20.23 -2.50
CA GLN A 342 -10.30 20.58 -1.16
C GLN A 342 -9.22 21.67 -1.21
N THR A 343 -9.14 22.45 -0.14
CA THR A 343 -8.15 23.52 0.02
C THR A 343 -7.32 23.31 1.28
N ILE A 344 -5.99 23.46 1.14
CA ILE A 344 -5.04 23.49 2.26
C ILE A 344 -4.57 24.93 2.47
N THR A 345 -4.79 25.46 3.66
CA THR A 345 -4.48 26.84 4.03
C THR A 345 -3.74 26.91 5.36
N GLY A 346 -2.76 27.81 5.43
CA GLY A 346 -2.01 28.11 6.66
C GLY A 346 -0.75 27.27 6.78
N SER A 347 -0.19 27.18 7.99
CA SER A 347 1.14 26.58 8.19
C SER A 347 1.04 25.22 8.84
N SER A 348 1.55 24.17 8.19
CA SER A 348 1.55 22.80 8.73
C SER A 348 2.82 22.07 8.31
N THR A 349 3.34 21.22 9.19
CA THR A 349 4.38 20.25 8.84
C THR A 349 3.79 18.86 8.98
N PHE A 350 3.87 18.07 7.92
CA PHE A 350 3.34 16.72 7.83
C PHE A 350 4.49 15.73 7.80
N SER A 351 4.35 14.60 8.51
CA SER A 351 5.26 13.46 8.29
C SER A 351 4.99 12.87 6.90
N VAL A 352 3.77 12.37 6.69
CA VAL A 352 3.26 11.94 5.38
C VAL A 352 2.04 12.79 5.04
N LEU A 353 2.07 13.40 3.84
CA LEU A 353 0.94 14.10 3.24
C LEU A 353 0.49 13.31 2.02
N GLU A 354 -0.70 12.74 2.07
CA GLU A 354 -1.29 11.96 0.99
C GLU A 354 -2.49 12.73 0.42
N LEU A 355 -2.49 12.92 -0.90
CA LEU A 355 -3.57 13.58 -1.63
C LEU A 355 -4.23 12.53 -2.54
N SER A 356 -5.41 12.06 -2.12
CA SER A 356 -6.17 10.96 -2.74
C SER A 356 -7.60 11.40 -3.08
N ASN A 357 -7.81 12.71 -3.28
CA ASN A 357 -9.11 13.31 -3.54
C ASN A 357 -9.66 12.83 -4.90
N THR A 358 -10.92 12.39 -4.91
CA THR A 358 -11.58 11.80 -6.10
C THR A 358 -12.55 12.76 -6.78
N ALA A 359 -12.41 14.07 -6.57
CA ALA A 359 -13.26 15.04 -7.24
C ALA A 359 -13.12 14.87 -8.76
N ALA A 360 -14.24 14.94 -9.47
CA ALA A 360 -14.22 14.86 -10.93
C ALA A 360 -13.88 16.24 -11.54
N SER A 361 -12.87 16.91 -11.00
CA SER A 361 -12.53 18.27 -11.39
C SER A 361 -11.91 18.26 -12.78
N THR A 362 -12.35 19.16 -13.66
CA THR A 362 -11.72 19.33 -14.97
C THR A 362 -10.85 20.59 -14.94
N VAL A 363 -9.57 20.49 -15.30
CA VAL A 363 -8.67 21.66 -15.43
C VAL A 363 -9.41 22.82 -16.13
N PRO A 364 -9.51 24.02 -15.50
CA PRO A 364 -8.63 24.56 -14.48
C PRO A 364 -9.07 24.35 -13.02
N THR A 365 -10.11 23.57 -12.75
CA THR A 365 -10.43 23.17 -11.36
C THR A 365 -9.56 21.98 -10.98
N TYR A 366 -8.87 22.09 -9.86
CA TYR A 366 -8.00 21.05 -9.30
C TYR A 366 -8.69 20.39 -8.11
N ASP A 367 -8.35 19.13 -7.85
CA ASP A 367 -8.92 18.33 -6.76
C ASP A 367 -8.41 18.83 -5.40
N VAL A 368 -7.12 19.20 -5.34
CA VAL A 368 -6.53 19.82 -4.15
C VAL A 368 -5.82 21.13 -4.51
N THR A 369 -6.13 22.19 -3.77
CA THR A 369 -5.49 23.52 -3.90
C THR A 369 -4.65 23.85 -2.67
N LEU A 370 -3.35 24.08 -2.84
CA LEU A 370 -2.48 24.63 -1.82
C LEU A 370 -2.56 26.17 -1.90
N ALA A 371 -3.38 26.77 -1.03
CA ALA A 371 -3.82 28.15 -1.20
C ALA A 371 -2.85 29.17 -0.61
N SER A 372 -2.31 28.93 0.59
CA SER A 372 -1.35 29.84 1.25
C SER A 372 -0.70 29.22 2.48
N GLY A 373 0.38 29.82 2.96
CA GLY A 373 1.11 29.42 4.18
C GLY A 373 2.28 28.48 3.89
N SER A 374 2.97 28.03 4.95
CA SER A 374 4.12 27.11 4.85
C SER A 374 3.66 25.68 5.04
N ILE A 375 3.81 24.86 3.99
CA ILE A 375 3.42 23.45 4.00
C ILE A 375 4.70 22.63 3.90
N ASN A 376 5.16 22.05 4.99
CA ASN A 376 6.38 21.26 4.98
C ASN A 376 6.00 19.77 5.01
N VAL A 377 6.73 18.96 4.25
CA VAL A 377 6.60 17.50 4.25
C VAL A 377 7.94 16.93 4.64
N ASP A 378 7.96 16.12 5.70
CA ASP A 378 9.20 15.62 6.29
C ASP A 378 9.57 14.21 5.85
N SER A 379 8.64 13.44 5.29
CA SER A 379 8.88 12.06 4.86
C SER A 379 8.35 11.78 3.45
N ILE A 380 7.04 11.83 3.25
CA ILE A 380 6.42 11.41 1.97
C ILE A 380 5.36 12.44 1.56
N PHE A 381 5.48 12.91 0.32
CA PHE A 381 4.43 13.63 -0.38
C PHE A 381 3.87 12.71 -1.46
N ASP A 382 2.65 12.24 -1.26
CA ASP A 382 1.99 11.28 -2.13
C ASP A 382 0.81 11.95 -2.82
N ILE A 383 0.76 11.87 -4.15
CA ILE A 383 -0.33 12.39 -4.98
C ILE A 383 -0.92 11.18 -5.71
N ASN A 384 -1.99 10.64 -5.17
CA ASN A 384 -2.56 9.39 -5.67
C ASN A 384 -3.67 9.70 -6.69
N ASP A 385 -3.29 9.77 -7.97
CA ASP A 385 -4.21 9.95 -9.10
C ASP A 385 -5.05 11.25 -9.12
N CYS A 386 -4.69 12.26 -8.30
CA CYS A 386 -5.44 13.52 -8.23
C CYS A 386 -4.70 14.71 -8.88
N SER A 387 -5.44 15.76 -9.24
CA SER A 387 -4.90 17.02 -9.75
C SER A 387 -4.66 18.03 -8.62
N VAL A 388 -3.42 18.53 -8.52
CA VAL A 388 -2.98 19.42 -7.44
C VAL A 388 -2.46 20.73 -8.01
N GLN A 389 -2.84 21.85 -7.40
CA GLN A 389 -2.29 23.16 -7.72
C GLN A 389 -1.76 23.87 -6.48
N ASN A 390 -0.51 24.29 -6.54
CA ASN A 390 0.01 25.32 -5.66
C ASN A 390 -0.26 26.72 -6.23
N VAL A 391 -1.03 27.53 -5.51
CA VAL A 391 -1.40 28.90 -5.92
C VAL A 391 -0.49 29.93 -5.26
N ALA A 392 -0.28 29.82 -3.95
CA ALA A 392 0.51 30.78 -3.17
C ALA A 392 1.06 30.20 -1.85
N ALA A 393 1.04 28.88 -1.66
CA ALA A 393 1.70 28.26 -0.53
C ALA A 393 3.21 28.11 -0.80
N THR A 394 4.01 28.10 0.27
CA THR A 394 5.40 27.63 0.20
C THR A 394 5.41 26.18 0.65
N ILE A 395 5.31 25.26 -0.31
CA ILE A 395 5.48 23.84 -0.05
C ILE A 395 6.96 23.47 -0.06
N THR A 396 7.43 22.76 0.96
CA THR A 396 8.83 22.34 1.11
C THR A 396 8.91 20.84 1.39
N LEU A 397 9.63 20.11 0.53
CA LEU A 397 10.09 18.75 0.83
C LEU A 397 11.39 18.86 1.61
N THR A 398 11.36 18.55 2.90
CA THR A 398 12.49 18.82 3.80
C THR A 398 13.56 17.73 3.73
N SER A 399 14.79 18.08 4.09
CA SER A 399 15.90 17.13 4.15
C SER A 399 16.78 17.41 5.36
N ASN A 400 17.26 16.35 6.01
CA ASN A 400 18.18 16.42 7.15
C ASN A 400 19.10 15.18 7.17
N ALA A 401 20.01 15.11 8.12
CA ALA A 401 21.00 14.03 8.28
C ALA A 401 20.42 12.61 8.37
N THR A 402 19.12 12.46 8.66
CA THR A 402 18.47 11.16 8.84
C THR A 402 17.47 10.81 7.75
N ARG A 403 16.99 11.80 6.97
CA ARG A 403 15.92 11.60 5.98
C ARG A 403 15.82 12.76 4.99
N THR A 404 15.52 12.45 3.73
CA THR A 404 14.97 13.41 2.76
C THR A 404 13.53 13.05 2.44
N ALA A 405 12.66 14.04 2.40
CA ALA A 405 11.28 13.87 1.95
C ALA A 405 11.23 13.57 0.45
N GLN A 406 10.31 12.70 0.06
CA GLN A 406 10.19 12.22 -1.32
C GLN A 406 8.78 12.45 -1.87
N MET A 407 8.70 12.89 -3.12
CA MET A 407 7.46 12.98 -3.88
C MET A 407 7.28 11.71 -4.72
N LEU A 408 6.33 10.86 -4.33
CA LEU A 408 6.19 9.52 -4.92
C LEU A 408 5.63 9.54 -6.35
N ASP A 409 5.37 8.35 -6.87
CA ASP A 409 4.66 8.13 -8.13
C ASP A 409 3.29 8.82 -8.06
N ILE A 410 3.04 9.74 -8.99
CA ILE A 410 1.78 10.50 -9.02
C ILE A 410 0.64 9.79 -9.77
N GLY A 411 0.91 8.60 -10.31
CA GLY A 411 0.01 7.83 -11.16
C GLY A 411 -0.43 8.64 -12.38
N THR A 412 -1.74 8.77 -12.52
CA THR A 412 -2.42 9.59 -13.53
C THR A 412 -2.69 11.04 -13.08
N GLY A 413 -2.23 11.38 -11.87
CA GLY A 413 -2.38 12.70 -11.27
C GLY A 413 -1.57 13.79 -11.98
N SER A 414 -1.63 15.01 -11.42
CA SER A 414 -0.83 16.13 -11.90
C SER A 414 -0.51 17.10 -10.78
N TYR A 415 0.61 17.81 -10.89
CA TYR A 415 0.99 18.87 -9.98
C TYR A 415 1.31 20.14 -10.76
N ARG A 416 0.86 21.30 -10.28
CA ARG A 416 1.17 22.60 -10.88
C ARG A 416 1.64 23.63 -9.86
N GLY A 417 2.70 24.36 -10.19
CA GLY A 417 3.24 25.47 -9.40
C GLY A 417 4.55 25.11 -8.70
N ASP A 418 5.18 26.10 -8.07
CA ASP A 418 6.52 25.90 -7.51
C ASP A 418 6.49 25.14 -6.18
N MET A 419 7.56 24.41 -5.88
CA MET A 419 7.86 23.88 -4.56
C MET A 419 9.35 23.99 -4.25
N VAL A 420 9.70 24.00 -2.98
CA VAL A 420 11.08 23.94 -2.51
C VAL A 420 11.45 22.48 -2.24
N VAL A 421 12.54 22.00 -2.83
CA VAL A 421 13.07 20.65 -2.56
C VAL A 421 14.43 20.81 -1.91
N GLN A 422 14.59 20.20 -0.74
CA GLN A 422 15.83 20.26 0.02
C GLN A 422 16.69 19.01 -0.18
N ARG A 423 17.99 19.18 0.04
CA ARG A 423 18.96 18.10 0.12
C ARG A 423 20.06 18.39 1.14
N HIS A 424 20.07 17.59 2.20
CA HIS A 424 21.15 17.51 3.16
C HIS A 424 22.34 16.75 2.58
N LEU A 425 23.54 17.34 2.66
CA LEU A 425 24.79 16.76 2.18
C LEU A 425 25.90 16.90 3.22
N ASP A 426 26.43 15.76 3.67
CA ASP A 426 27.66 15.71 4.44
C ASP A 426 28.88 15.60 3.50
N CYS A 427 29.50 16.73 3.19
CA CYS A 427 30.71 16.74 2.38
C CYS A 427 31.94 16.49 3.26
N LEU A 428 32.46 15.25 3.26
CA LEU A 428 33.62 14.86 4.07
C LEU A 428 34.98 15.27 3.49
N THR A 429 35.00 15.75 2.25
CA THR A 429 36.20 16.14 1.50
C THR A 429 35.98 17.47 0.79
N ASN A 430 37.07 18.24 0.59
CA ASN A 430 37.08 19.42 -0.27
C ASN A 430 37.20 18.96 -1.72
N ASP A 431 36.08 18.70 -2.38
CA ASP A 431 36.08 18.06 -3.67
C ASP A 431 34.77 18.32 -4.43
N TRP A 432 34.72 17.85 -5.67
CA TRP A 432 33.57 17.93 -6.54
C TRP A 432 32.38 17.10 -6.05
N ARG A 433 31.18 17.60 -6.31
CA ARG A 433 29.91 16.89 -6.21
C ARG A 433 29.19 16.99 -7.55
N GLU A 434 28.63 15.88 -7.99
CA GLU A 434 27.84 15.82 -9.22
C GLU A 434 26.37 15.91 -8.83
N LEU A 435 25.77 17.05 -9.13
CA LEU A 435 24.44 17.46 -8.70
C LEU A 435 23.52 17.69 -9.91
N ILE A 436 22.22 17.58 -9.68
CA ILE A 436 21.17 18.00 -10.62
C ILE A 436 20.03 18.65 -9.85
N SER A 437 19.18 19.41 -10.53
CA SER A 437 17.95 19.92 -9.92
C SER A 437 16.76 19.00 -10.19
N PRO A 438 15.96 18.63 -9.17
CA PRO A 438 14.71 17.90 -9.35
C PRO A 438 13.51 18.78 -9.73
N VAL A 439 13.70 20.09 -9.90
CA VAL A 439 12.64 21.06 -10.22
C VAL A 439 12.96 21.86 -11.48
N SER A 440 11.93 22.19 -12.24
CA SER A 440 11.99 23.02 -13.44
C SER A 440 12.36 24.48 -13.13
N ASN A 441 12.93 25.17 -14.12
CA ASN A 441 13.33 26.59 -14.03
C ASN A 441 14.26 26.90 -12.84
N THR A 442 15.29 26.07 -12.67
CA THR A 442 16.22 26.19 -11.53
C THR A 442 17.26 27.27 -11.77
N ASP A 443 17.40 28.16 -10.78
CA ASP A 443 18.54 29.07 -10.64
C ASP A 443 19.45 28.58 -9.49
N ILE A 444 20.65 28.12 -9.83
CA ILE A 444 21.62 27.61 -8.85
C ILE A 444 22.21 28.70 -7.95
N SER A 445 21.84 29.98 -8.15
CA SER A 445 22.10 31.03 -7.16
C SER A 445 21.46 30.72 -5.80
N GLN A 446 20.42 29.88 -5.77
CA GLN A 446 19.82 29.39 -4.53
C GLN A 446 20.82 28.62 -3.67
N TRP A 447 21.67 27.78 -4.27
CA TRP A 447 22.73 27.09 -3.53
C TRP A 447 23.81 28.02 -3.00
N GLN A 448 24.02 29.20 -3.62
CA GLN A 448 24.91 30.21 -3.05
C GLN A 448 24.38 30.74 -1.72
N ASN A 449 23.05 30.89 -1.61
CA ASN A 449 22.40 31.28 -0.36
C ASN A 449 22.52 30.20 0.72
N ASP A 450 22.65 28.93 0.30
CA ASP A 450 22.87 27.78 1.19
C ASP A 450 24.36 27.56 1.53
N GLY A 451 25.23 28.49 1.11
CA GLY A 451 26.65 28.53 1.49
C GLY A 451 27.61 27.93 0.46
N VAL A 452 27.13 27.50 -0.72
CA VAL A 452 28.00 27.03 -1.81
C VAL A 452 28.69 28.22 -2.47
N THR A 453 30.02 28.25 -2.43
CA THR A 453 30.78 29.34 -3.08
C THR A 453 31.00 29.03 -4.57
N MET A 454 30.56 29.93 -5.44
CA MET A 454 30.69 29.78 -6.90
C MET A 454 31.69 30.77 -7.51
N THR A 455 32.48 30.34 -8.51
CA THR A 455 33.56 31.15 -9.10
C THR A 455 33.68 31.02 -10.62
N ASN A 456 34.17 32.10 -11.26
CA ASN A 456 34.58 32.20 -12.67
C ASN A 456 33.50 31.94 -13.73
N PHE A 457 32.27 32.42 -13.47
CA PHE A 457 31.23 32.57 -14.49
C PHE A 457 30.26 33.71 -14.15
N PRO A 458 29.49 34.25 -15.10
CA PRO A 458 28.51 35.31 -14.83
C PRO A 458 27.49 34.90 -13.77
N GLY A 459 27.24 35.76 -12.78
CA GLY A 459 26.30 35.50 -11.67
C GLY A 459 26.93 34.84 -10.44
N SER A 460 28.08 34.17 -10.58
CA SER A 460 28.80 33.56 -9.44
C SER A 460 29.29 34.58 -8.39
N ASP A 461 29.66 34.13 -7.18
CA ASP A 461 30.15 35.00 -6.10
C ASP A 461 31.44 35.75 -6.48
N PHE A 462 32.30 35.06 -7.24
CA PHE A 462 33.56 35.61 -7.75
C PHE A 462 33.70 35.40 -9.27
N PRO A 463 33.00 36.20 -10.10
CA PRO A 463 32.93 36.00 -11.56
C PRO A 463 34.24 36.12 -12.32
N SER A 464 35.28 36.69 -11.71
CA SER A 464 36.61 36.90 -12.33
C SER A 464 37.72 36.16 -11.59
N PHE A 465 37.37 35.20 -10.74
CA PHE A 465 38.35 34.36 -10.06
C PHE A 465 39.12 33.49 -11.08
N GLY A 466 40.36 33.11 -10.78
CA GLY A 466 41.24 32.44 -11.74
C GLY A 466 40.89 30.98 -12.06
N TRP A 467 39.82 30.43 -11.50
CA TRP A 467 39.41 29.04 -11.64
C TRP A 467 37.89 28.90 -11.47
N THR A 468 37.27 27.96 -12.20
CA THR A 468 35.83 27.74 -12.20
C THR A 468 35.42 26.63 -11.23
N SER A 469 34.43 26.91 -10.38
CA SER A 469 33.96 25.96 -9.37
C SER A 469 32.69 25.20 -9.76
N VAL A 470 32.11 25.49 -10.92
CA VAL A 470 30.94 24.81 -11.46
C VAL A 470 31.19 24.52 -12.93
N TYR A 471 30.92 23.28 -13.34
CA TYR A 471 30.96 22.88 -14.74
C TYR A 471 29.72 22.06 -15.08
N TRP A 472 29.31 22.10 -16.34
CA TRP A 472 28.42 21.11 -16.92
C TRP A 472 29.19 20.35 -18.00
N TYR A 473 28.66 19.24 -18.48
CA TYR A 473 29.34 18.39 -19.44
C TYR A 473 28.64 18.39 -20.81
N ASP A 474 29.41 18.64 -21.87
CA ASP A 474 28.97 18.57 -23.26
C ASP A 474 29.86 17.60 -24.05
N GLU A 475 29.35 16.42 -24.31
CA GLU A 475 30.06 15.40 -25.10
C GLU A 475 30.32 15.87 -26.54
N THR A 476 29.51 16.78 -27.09
CA THR A 476 29.71 17.29 -28.45
C THR A 476 30.92 18.21 -28.56
N ALA A 477 31.44 18.70 -27.44
CA ALA A 477 32.66 19.48 -27.36
C ALA A 477 33.94 18.61 -27.28
N VAL A 478 33.80 17.30 -27.08
CA VAL A 478 34.94 16.39 -26.94
C VAL A 478 35.66 16.20 -28.27
N THR A 479 36.99 16.35 -28.24
CA THR A 479 37.83 16.15 -29.44
C THR A 479 38.88 15.07 -29.27
N THR A 480 39.42 14.92 -28.07
CA THR A 480 40.53 14.00 -27.80
C THR A 480 40.33 13.17 -26.53
N ALA A 481 39.81 13.76 -25.46
CA ALA A 481 39.60 13.10 -24.18
C ALA A 481 38.39 13.69 -23.46
N ILE A 482 37.81 12.93 -22.54
CA ILE A 482 36.65 13.33 -21.72
C ILE A 482 36.82 14.71 -21.06
N THR A 483 38.05 15.11 -20.74
CA THR A 483 38.34 16.43 -20.14
C THR A 483 37.97 17.62 -21.02
N ASP A 484 37.87 17.42 -22.34
CA ASP A 484 37.49 18.47 -23.31
C ASP A 484 36.02 18.88 -23.17
N GLY A 485 35.16 17.99 -22.64
CA GLY A 485 33.71 18.20 -22.55
C GLY A 485 33.27 19.10 -21.39
N TRP A 486 34.18 19.51 -20.50
CA TRP A 486 33.83 20.38 -19.36
C TRP A 486 33.60 21.82 -19.80
N MET A 487 32.35 22.27 -19.67
CA MET A 487 31.92 23.60 -20.07
C MET A 487 31.61 24.45 -18.84
N THR A 488 32.05 25.71 -18.89
CA THR A 488 31.70 26.70 -17.86
C THR A 488 30.28 27.20 -18.11
N PRO A 489 29.43 27.31 -17.08
CA PRO A 489 28.10 27.91 -17.23
C PRO A 489 28.17 29.36 -17.71
N ASP A 490 27.20 29.79 -18.51
CA ASP A 490 27.09 31.19 -18.95
C ASP A 490 26.28 32.06 -17.97
N SER A 491 25.56 31.44 -17.03
CA SER A 491 24.79 32.10 -15.96
C SER A 491 24.51 31.15 -14.79
N THR A 492 23.88 31.64 -13.70
CA THR A 492 23.36 30.79 -12.61
C THR A 492 22.00 30.19 -12.93
N ASP A 493 21.30 30.69 -13.96
CA ASP A 493 20.06 30.14 -14.45
C ASP A 493 20.36 28.99 -15.41
N LEU A 494 19.87 27.79 -15.06
CA LEU A 494 20.07 26.55 -15.82
C LEU A 494 18.80 26.12 -16.59
N GLU A 495 17.84 27.03 -16.83
CA GLU A 495 16.56 26.77 -17.52
C GLU A 495 16.68 25.94 -18.82
N SER A 496 17.73 26.15 -19.63
CA SER A 496 17.93 25.43 -20.90
C SER A 496 18.55 24.04 -20.79
N ASP A 497 19.08 23.67 -19.62
CA ASP A 497 20.01 22.55 -19.45
C ASP A 497 19.64 21.64 -18.27
N ILE A 498 18.36 21.65 -17.87
CA ILE A 498 17.88 20.92 -16.69
C ILE A 498 18.08 19.40 -16.71
N ASP A 499 18.25 18.82 -17.90
CA ASP A 499 18.53 17.39 -18.09
C ASP A 499 20.01 17.04 -17.91
N ARG A 500 20.88 18.06 -17.83
CA ARG A 500 22.33 17.90 -17.68
C ARG A 500 22.70 17.98 -16.21
N GLY A 501 23.41 16.98 -15.74
CA GLY A 501 24.05 17.07 -14.43
C GLY A 501 25.17 18.11 -14.47
N ILE A 502 25.41 18.73 -13.32
CA ILE A 502 26.50 19.68 -13.12
C ILE A 502 27.45 19.17 -12.07
N ARG A 503 28.70 19.60 -12.17
CA ARG A 503 29.73 19.35 -11.17
C ARG A 503 30.03 20.62 -10.42
N VAL A 504 29.88 20.59 -9.10
CA VAL A 504 30.04 21.73 -8.19
C VAL A 504 31.14 21.42 -7.19
N PHE A 505 32.12 22.29 -7.06
CA PHE A 505 33.16 22.14 -6.06
C PHE A 505 32.65 22.59 -4.70
N MET A 506 32.70 21.70 -3.72
CA MET A 506 32.19 21.96 -2.38
C MET A 506 33.27 21.69 -1.34
N GLY A 507 33.31 22.54 -0.30
CA GLY A 507 34.23 22.36 0.82
C GLY A 507 33.83 21.21 1.74
N ASN A 508 34.74 20.82 2.63
CA ASN A 508 34.50 19.85 3.70
C ASN A 508 33.62 20.46 4.80
N ASN A 509 32.31 20.51 4.54
CA ASN A 509 31.26 21.05 5.42
C ASN A 509 29.95 20.29 5.19
N THR A 510 28.97 20.51 6.06
CA THR A 510 27.59 20.08 5.83
C THR A 510 26.81 21.19 5.12
N PHE A 511 25.99 20.82 4.13
CA PHE A 511 25.15 21.74 3.36
C PHE A 511 23.70 21.26 3.35
N ASP A 512 22.76 22.17 3.57
CA ASP A 512 21.33 21.94 3.39
C ASP A 512 20.90 22.68 2.12
N LEU A 513 21.13 22.05 0.97
CA LEU A 513 20.82 22.66 -0.32
C LEU A 513 19.31 22.77 -0.51
N SER A 514 18.87 23.83 -1.17
CA SER A 514 17.48 24.08 -1.51
C SER A 514 17.37 24.63 -2.92
N VAL A 515 16.42 24.10 -3.68
CA VAL A 515 16.01 24.65 -4.97
C VAL A 515 14.51 24.80 -5.03
N SER A 516 14.04 25.87 -5.68
CA SER A 516 12.63 26.18 -5.85
C SER A 516 12.26 26.21 -7.33
N GLY A 517 11.19 25.51 -7.67
CA GLY A 517 10.63 25.47 -9.01
C GLY A 517 9.51 24.45 -9.10
N GLU A 518 8.88 24.32 -10.26
CA GLU A 518 7.85 23.31 -10.48
C GLU A 518 8.47 21.90 -10.51
N PRO A 519 8.05 20.95 -9.67
CA PRO A 519 8.64 19.63 -9.63
C PRO A 519 8.49 18.93 -10.98
N ARG A 520 9.52 18.19 -11.37
CA ARG A 520 9.42 17.32 -12.55
C ARG A 520 8.56 16.11 -12.18
N THR A 521 7.55 15.82 -13.00
CA THR A 521 6.62 14.69 -12.83
C THR A 521 6.24 14.13 -14.21
N GLY A 522 5.68 12.93 -14.24
CA GLY A 522 5.44 12.16 -15.47
C GLY A 522 6.73 11.63 -16.08
N ASN A 523 6.63 10.96 -17.23
CA ASN A 523 7.79 10.43 -17.94
C ASN A 523 8.79 11.55 -18.32
N GLN A 524 10.07 11.36 -18.00
CA GLN A 524 11.18 12.26 -18.30
C GLN A 524 12.20 11.56 -19.21
N GLN A 525 12.19 11.93 -20.49
CA GLN A 525 13.17 11.45 -21.45
C GLN A 525 14.43 12.33 -21.44
N ILE A 526 15.56 11.78 -21.01
CA ILE A 526 16.85 12.46 -20.98
C ILE A 526 17.69 12.04 -22.20
N PRO A 527 17.91 12.93 -23.18
CA PRO A 527 18.69 12.59 -24.37
C PRO A 527 20.19 12.51 -24.04
N VAL A 528 20.90 11.58 -24.70
CA VAL A 528 22.35 11.42 -24.59
C VAL A 528 23.01 11.37 -25.95
N THR A 529 24.31 11.70 -25.98
CA THR A 529 25.07 11.82 -27.21
C THR A 529 26.28 10.89 -27.19
N SER A 530 26.49 10.14 -28.26
CA SER A 530 27.58 9.16 -28.37
C SER A 530 28.90 9.74 -28.87
N GLY A 531 28.94 11.03 -29.24
CA GLY A 531 30.11 11.64 -29.88
C GLY A 531 30.58 10.82 -31.10
N ASN A 532 31.86 10.43 -31.11
CA ASN A 532 32.46 9.51 -32.09
C ASN A 532 32.52 8.07 -31.51
N PRO A 533 31.57 7.18 -31.88
CA PRO A 533 31.36 5.88 -31.22
C PRO A 533 32.48 4.83 -31.41
N GLY A 534 33.62 5.19 -32.02
CA GLY A 534 34.77 4.30 -32.24
C GLY A 534 35.96 4.50 -31.30
N SER A 535 35.90 5.47 -30.37
CA SER A 535 36.99 5.82 -29.46
C SER A 535 36.61 5.51 -28.00
N THR A 536 37.59 5.21 -27.14
CA THR A 536 37.38 4.77 -25.74
C THR A 536 36.96 5.90 -24.80
N ASP A 537 37.22 7.16 -25.17
CA ASP A 537 36.99 8.35 -24.33
C ASP A 537 35.83 9.23 -24.84
N PHE A 538 34.89 8.65 -25.58
CA PHE A 538 33.71 9.33 -26.12
C PHE A 538 32.43 8.65 -25.66
N GLY A 539 31.30 9.33 -25.79
CA GLY A 539 29.97 8.83 -25.45
C GLY A 539 29.59 9.04 -23.99
N TRP A 540 30.43 9.68 -23.18
CA TRP A 540 30.12 9.97 -21.78
C TRP A 540 29.07 11.08 -21.67
N ASN A 541 28.07 10.93 -20.83
CA ASN A 541 27.07 11.97 -20.59
C ASN A 541 26.80 12.06 -19.10
N LEU A 542 26.96 13.25 -18.51
CA LEU A 542 26.57 13.52 -17.13
C LEU A 542 25.08 13.88 -17.10
N VAL A 543 24.27 12.91 -16.68
CA VAL A 543 22.83 13.04 -16.51
C VAL A 543 22.50 13.00 -15.02
N GLY A 544 21.23 13.03 -14.63
CA GLY A 544 20.88 12.89 -13.23
C GLY A 544 19.45 12.44 -13.00
N ASN A 545 19.14 12.19 -11.74
CA ASN A 545 17.78 11.88 -11.33
C ASN A 545 16.91 13.14 -11.47
N PRO A 546 15.90 13.13 -12.36
CA PRO A 546 15.08 14.30 -12.62
C PRO A 546 14.04 14.56 -11.53
N TYR A 547 13.74 13.60 -10.66
CA TYR A 547 12.61 13.67 -9.75
C TYR A 547 12.98 14.14 -8.35
N PRO A 548 12.04 14.77 -7.62
CA PRO A 548 12.16 15.02 -6.18
C PRO A 548 11.91 13.74 -5.35
N CYS A 549 12.45 12.62 -5.80
CA CYS A 549 12.34 11.28 -5.22
C CYS A 549 13.59 10.48 -5.56
N ALA A 550 13.88 9.40 -4.83
CA ALA A 550 14.88 8.44 -5.30
C ALA A 550 14.30 7.60 -6.45
N VAL A 551 15.14 7.23 -7.41
CA VAL A 551 14.78 6.29 -8.50
C VAL A 551 15.66 5.05 -8.44
N ASN A 552 15.20 3.96 -9.04
CA ASN A 552 15.96 2.71 -9.09
C ASN A 552 16.29 2.31 -10.53
N TRP A 553 17.58 2.27 -10.86
CA TRP A 553 18.09 1.90 -12.19
C TRP A 553 17.67 0.50 -12.67
N ASN A 554 17.36 -0.42 -11.74
CA ASN A 554 16.91 -1.77 -12.08
C ASN A 554 15.40 -1.85 -12.43
N LEU A 555 14.63 -0.78 -12.20
CA LEU A 555 13.21 -0.75 -12.58
C LEU A 555 13.01 -0.35 -14.05
N LEU A 556 13.93 0.42 -14.60
CA LEU A 556 13.97 0.79 -16.02
C LEU A 556 13.93 -0.45 -16.92
N GLU A 557 13.00 -0.48 -17.87
CA GLU A 557 12.91 -1.54 -18.87
C GLU A 557 14.06 -1.43 -19.89
N GLU A 558 14.30 -2.49 -20.66
CA GLU A 558 15.32 -2.45 -21.73
C GLU A 558 15.02 -1.37 -22.78
N ALA A 559 13.74 -1.13 -23.07
CA ALA A 559 13.30 -0.09 -24.00
C ALA A 559 13.59 1.34 -23.50
N ASP A 560 13.68 1.53 -22.19
CA ASP A 560 13.94 2.82 -21.55
C ASP A 560 15.45 3.19 -21.60
N LYS A 561 16.31 2.24 -22.01
CA LYS A 561 17.77 2.38 -22.11
C LYS A 561 18.23 2.32 -23.56
N ASN A 562 17.76 3.25 -24.38
CA ASN A 562 18.03 3.22 -25.81
C ASN A 562 19.45 3.70 -26.14
N ASN A 563 20.22 2.86 -26.83
CA ASN A 563 21.59 3.14 -27.31
C ASN A 563 22.54 3.64 -26.21
N ILE A 564 22.41 3.11 -24.99
CA ILE A 564 23.34 3.29 -23.88
C ILE A 564 23.78 1.95 -23.33
N ASP A 565 24.94 1.90 -22.67
CA ASP A 565 25.28 0.75 -21.84
C ASP A 565 24.33 0.68 -20.63
N ASN A 566 24.03 -0.54 -20.16
CA ASN A 566 23.23 -0.75 -18.96
C ASN A 566 24.03 -0.49 -17.67
N GLY A 567 24.71 0.65 -17.60
CA GLY A 567 25.67 1.00 -16.56
C GLY A 567 25.64 2.45 -16.17
N ILE A 568 25.98 2.71 -14.91
CA ILE A 568 26.13 4.06 -14.37
C ILE A 568 27.45 4.20 -13.64
N TRP A 569 28.03 5.40 -13.69
CA TRP A 569 29.23 5.77 -12.93
C TRP A 569 28.97 7.04 -12.12
N ALA A 570 29.58 7.16 -10.95
CA ALA A 570 29.42 8.34 -10.11
C ALA A 570 30.71 8.70 -9.41
N TRP A 571 31.00 10.00 -9.32
CA TRP A 571 32.20 10.46 -8.62
C TRP A 571 32.14 10.15 -7.12
N ASN A 572 33.21 9.54 -6.60
CA ASN A 572 33.42 9.33 -5.17
C ASN A 572 34.68 10.07 -4.71
N GLY A 573 34.47 11.22 -4.06
CA GLY A 573 35.56 12.05 -3.57
C GLY A 573 36.38 11.48 -2.40
N LEU A 574 35.92 10.41 -1.74
CA LEU A 574 36.75 9.68 -0.76
C LEU A 574 37.75 8.77 -1.46
N SER A 575 37.35 8.19 -2.60
CA SER A 575 38.18 7.30 -3.42
C SER A 575 39.01 8.07 -4.43
N GLY A 576 38.64 9.31 -4.77
CA GLY A 576 39.26 10.12 -5.83
C GLY A 576 39.00 9.56 -7.23
N ASN A 577 38.06 8.63 -7.35
CA ASN A 577 37.77 7.84 -8.54
C ASN A 577 36.25 7.72 -8.75
N TYR A 578 35.88 7.20 -9.91
CA TYR A 578 34.49 6.89 -10.26
C TYR A 578 34.13 5.48 -9.79
N ASP A 579 33.12 5.39 -8.94
CA ASP A 579 32.43 4.12 -8.68
C ASP A 579 31.46 3.84 -9.82
N PHE A 580 31.05 2.58 -9.95
CA PHE A 580 30.17 2.13 -11.02
C PHE A 580 29.17 1.09 -10.53
N TYR A 581 28.08 0.97 -11.27
CA TYR A 581 27.03 -0.01 -11.06
C TYR A 581 26.56 -0.58 -12.42
N GLN A 582 26.43 -1.90 -12.49
CA GLN A 582 25.92 -2.64 -13.66
C GLN A 582 24.47 -3.05 -13.39
N GLY A 583 23.57 -2.67 -14.30
CA GLY A 583 22.14 -2.92 -14.17
C GLY A 583 21.79 -4.41 -14.13
N ASN A 584 20.70 -4.72 -13.43
CA ASN A 584 20.13 -6.07 -13.27
C ASN A 584 21.03 -7.09 -12.56
N THR A 585 22.01 -6.63 -11.79
CA THR A 585 22.79 -7.48 -10.87
C THR A 585 22.24 -7.39 -9.45
N SER A 586 22.12 -8.52 -8.77
CA SER A 586 21.71 -8.56 -7.35
C SER A 586 22.89 -8.18 -6.47
N GLY A 587 22.92 -6.91 -6.06
CA GLY A 587 24.01 -6.34 -5.26
C GLY A 587 25.00 -5.54 -6.10
N ALA A 588 25.60 -4.52 -5.49
CA ALA A 588 26.56 -3.65 -6.15
C ALA A 588 27.66 -4.53 -6.80
N PRO A 589 27.82 -4.51 -8.13
CA PRO A 589 28.93 -5.17 -8.78
C PRO A 589 30.17 -4.37 -8.38
N GLY A 590 30.82 -4.80 -7.29
CA GLY A 590 32.15 -4.46 -6.78
C GLY A 590 32.57 -2.99 -6.58
N GLY A 591 31.81 -2.00 -7.09
CA GLY A 591 31.92 -0.58 -6.81
C GLY A 591 31.07 -0.16 -5.60
N GLU A 592 31.32 1.03 -5.04
CA GLU A 592 30.56 1.53 -3.88
C GLU A 592 29.18 2.15 -4.26
N LEU A 593 28.81 2.05 -5.55
CA LEU A 593 27.57 2.58 -6.13
C LEU A 593 26.45 1.51 -6.14
N ASP A 594 25.22 1.94 -5.84
CA ASP A 594 24.01 1.10 -5.79
C ASP A 594 23.06 1.48 -6.94
N SER A 595 22.05 0.64 -7.20
CA SER A 595 21.01 0.87 -8.22
C SER A 595 20.08 2.03 -7.86
N ILE A 596 19.96 2.39 -6.59
CA ILE A 596 19.13 3.50 -6.11
C ILE A 596 19.89 4.82 -6.22
N ILE A 597 19.34 5.74 -7.00
CA ILE A 597 19.88 7.08 -7.26
C ILE A 597 19.00 8.09 -6.52
N PRO A 598 19.49 8.72 -5.43
CA PRO A 598 18.69 9.69 -4.67
C PRO A 598 18.42 10.97 -5.49
N SER A 599 17.45 11.79 -5.07
CA SER A 599 17.18 13.08 -5.73
C SER A 599 18.43 13.97 -5.71
N HIS A 600 18.52 14.99 -6.56
CA HIS A 600 19.69 15.85 -6.72
C HIS A 600 21.01 15.17 -7.13
N LYS A 601 21.06 13.85 -7.32
CA LYS A 601 22.30 13.16 -7.72
C LYS A 601 22.42 13.14 -9.23
N ALA A 602 23.55 13.64 -9.73
CA ALA A 602 23.99 13.38 -11.09
C ALA A 602 24.91 12.17 -11.13
N PHE A 603 24.91 11.50 -12.28
CA PHE A 603 25.69 10.30 -12.56
C PHE A 603 25.96 10.22 -14.07
N TRP A 604 26.96 9.44 -14.43
CA TRP A 604 27.39 9.25 -15.81
C TRP A 604 26.73 8.04 -16.43
N VAL A 605 26.39 8.19 -17.70
CA VAL A 605 25.99 7.10 -18.61
C VAL A 605 26.88 7.15 -19.84
N HIS A 606 27.06 5.99 -20.48
CA HIS A 606 27.85 5.87 -21.70
C HIS A 606 26.93 5.53 -22.88
N ALA A 607 26.93 6.39 -23.90
CA ALA A 607 26.14 6.28 -25.11
C ALA A 607 26.91 5.52 -26.19
N ILE A 608 26.33 4.40 -26.61
CA ILE A 608 26.92 3.45 -27.56
C ILE A 608 26.45 3.66 -29.01
N GLY A 609 25.47 4.55 -29.23
CA GLY A 609 24.92 4.83 -30.54
C GLY A 609 24.27 6.20 -30.63
N ALA A 610 23.99 6.62 -31.86
CA ALA A 610 23.32 7.90 -32.11
C ALA A 610 21.88 7.89 -31.56
N ALA A 611 21.37 9.07 -31.19
CA ALA A 611 20.03 9.26 -30.65
C ALA A 611 19.72 8.38 -29.42
N GLY A 612 20.70 8.24 -28.51
CA GLY A 612 20.50 7.55 -27.25
C GLY A 612 19.69 8.37 -26.25
N TYR A 613 19.06 7.70 -25.30
CA TYR A 613 18.35 8.34 -24.19
C TYR A 613 18.21 7.39 -22.99
N VAL A 614 17.92 7.98 -21.84
CA VAL A 614 17.37 7.31 -20.66
C VAL A 614 15.94 7.82 -20.48
N ASP A 615 14.95 6.93 -20.47
CA ASP A 615 13.54 7.28 -20.23
C ASP A 615 13.18 6.97 -18.78
N TRP A 616 12.92 7.99 -17.96
CA TRP A 616 12.52 7.79 -16.57
C TRP A 616 11.00 7.84 -16.47
N ASN A 617 10.39 6.79 -15.94
CA ASN A 617 8.96 6.72 -15.72
C ASN A 617 8.61 6.97 -14.24
N GLU A 618 7.36 7.34 -13.97
CA GLU A 618 6.87 7.57 -12.61
C GLU A 618 7.01 6.33 -11.70
N HIS A 619 6.85 5.13 -12.27
CA HIS A 619 6.96 3.87 -11.55
C HIS A 619 8.40 3.44 -11.22
N ASP A 620 9.41 4.17 -11.72
CA ASP A 620 10.82 3.95 -11.36
C ASP A 620 11.20 4.58 -10.01
N LYS A 621 10.32 5.41 -9.46
CA LYS A 621 10.49 6.05 -8.14
C LYS A 621 10.39 5.03 -7.02
N VAL A 622 11.20 5.21 -5.98
CA VAL A 622 11.24 4.32 -4.80
C VAL A 622 11.28 5.09 -3.50
N THR A 623 10.63 4.55 -2.47
CA THR A 623 10.61 5.11 -1.11
C THR A 623 11.90 4.85 -0.33
N SER A 624 12.72 3.90 -0.79
CA SER A 624 14.01 3.59 -0.20
C SER A 624 15.03 4.63 -0.63
N GLU A 625 15.50 5.44 0.31
CA GLU A 625 16.59 6.38 0.06
C GLU A 625 17.92 5.85 0.62
N ASN A 626 18.97 6.12 -0.14
CA ASN A 626 20.34 5.78 0.16
C ASN A 626 21.14 7.07 0.42
N ASN A 627 22.19 7.01 1.25
CA ASN A 627 23.11 8.15 1.41
C ASN A 627 23.59 8.67 0.04
N PHE A 628 23.72 9.99 -0.08
CA PHE A 628 24.09 10.66 -1.33
C PHE A 628 25.36 10.10 -1.98
N VAL A 629 26.35 9.76 -1.15
CA VAL A 629 27.54 8.97 -1.50
C VAL A 629 27.55 7.79 -0.53
N LYS A 630 27.59 6.57 -1.06
CA LYS A 630 27.62 5.34 -0.25
C LYS A 630 29.00 4.70 -0.29
N ASN A 631 29.26 3.94 0.77
CA ASN A 631 30.36 2.99 0.93
C ASN A 631 29.69 1.63 1.15
N THR A 632 29.22 0.99 0.07
CA THR A 632 28.66 -0.37 0.17
C THR A 632 29.80 -1.37 0.32
N THR A 633 29.70 -2.23 1.32
CA THR A 633 30.67 -3.31 1.61
C THR A 633 30.20 -4.67 1.10
N VAL A 634 29.04 -4.73 0.43
CA VAL A 634 28.46 -5.97 -0.07
C VAL A 634 29.05 -6.26 -1.45
N LEU A 635 29.91 -7.27 -1.51
CA LEU A 635 30.46 -7.81 -2.74
C LEU A 635 29.46 -8.80 -3.35
N PRO A 636 29.33 -8.89 -4.69
CA PRO A 636 28.65 -10.01 -5.32
C PRO A 636 29.40 -11.29 -4.97
N GLU A 637 28.70 -12.32 -4.49
CA GLU A 637 29.32 -13.57 -4.02
C GLU A 637 30.11 -14.28 -5.15
N ASP A 638 29.77 -14.05 -6.42
CA ASP A 638 30.28 -14.82 -7.56
C ASP A 638 31.18 -14.05 -8.54
N ASN A 639 31.85 -12.97 -8.13
CA ASN A 639 32.75 -12.19 -9.00
C ASN A 639 34.11 -11.94 -8.34
N ILE A 640 35.22 -12.00 -9.09
CA ILE A 640 36.51 -11.52 -8.57
C ILE A 640 36.48 -10.00 -8.54
N VAL A 641 36.74 -9.43 -7.36
CA VAL A 641 36.94 -7.98 -7.21
C VAL A 641 38.42 -7.73 -6.92
N VAL A 642 39.06 -6.91 -7.76
CA VAL A 642 40.45 -6.49 -7.60
C VAL A 642 40.46 -5.08 -7.05
N ARG A 643 40.99 -4.90 -5.84
CA ARG A 643 41.12 -3.59 -5.19
C ARG A 643 42.58 -3.14 -5.16
N MET A 644 42.81 -1.89 -5.53
CA MET A 644 44.12 -1.25 -5.45
C MET A 644 44.10 -0.16 -4.37
N SER A 645 45.01 -0.27 -3.40
CA SER A 645 45.16 0.71 -2.32
C SER A 645 46.61 0.86 -1.89
N SER A 646 46.92 1.92 -1.14
CA SER A 646 48.26 2.15 -0.58
C SER A 646 48.22 2.92 0.73
N GLY A 647 49.39 3.05 1.36
CA GLY A 647 49.62 4.05 2.41
C GLY A 647 50.07 5.43 1.90
N MET A 648 50.15 5.65 0.58
CA MET A 648 50.61 6.91 0.00
C MET A 648 49.56 8.01 0.08
N ASN A 649 48.29 7.64 -0.07
CA ASN A 649 47.13 8.50 0.09
C ASN A 649 45.92 7.65 0.51
N THR A 650 44.75 8.28 0.68
CA THR A 650 43.51 7.59 1.04
C THR A 650 42.71 7.10 -0.16
N PHE A 651 43.17 7.38 -1.38
CA PHE A 651 42.48 7.06 -2.62
C PHE A 651 42.64 5.57 -2.94
N LYS A 652 41.64 5.05 -3.65
CA LYS A 652 41.51 3.65 -3.96
C LYS A 652 40.78 3.48 -5.28
N ASP A 653 40.93 2.32 -5.88
CA ASP A 653 40.23 1.96 -7.09
C ASP A 653 39.91 0.46 -7.13
N ALA A 654 38.93 0.07 -7.94
CA ALA A 654 38.53 -1.32 -8.10
C ALA A 654 38.16 -1.67 -9.56
N ALA A 655 38.35 -2.95 -9.89
CA ALA A 655 37.91 -3.57 -11.13
C ALA A 655 37.34 -4.97 -10.85
N ILE A 656 36.48 -5.45 -11.74
CA ILE A 656 35.73 -6.69 -11.56
C ILE A 656 35.93 -7.61 -12.74
N LEU A 657 36.08 -8.89 -12.42
CA LEU A 657 36.04 -9.97 -13.38
C LEU A 657 34.86 -10.89 -13.05
N LYS A 658 34.07 -11.20 -14.09
CA LYS A 658 32.88 -12.04 -13.97
C LYS A 658 32.80 -13.07 -15.10
N TRP A 659 31.98 -14.10 -14.91
CA TRP A 659 31.64 -15.04 -15.97
C TRP A 659 30.47 -14.51 -16.80
N GLY A 660 30.62 -14.56 -18.11
CA GLY A 660 29.60 -14.15 -19.06
C GLY A 660 29.12 -15.30 -19.93
N ARG A 661 27.80 -15.47 -20.02
CA ARG A 661 27.20 -16.42 -20.95
C ARG A 661 27.44 -15.95 -22.38
N SER A 662 28.14 -16.75 -23.18
CA SER A 662 28.54 -16.39 -24.55
C SER A 662 29.45 -15.16 -24.64
N SER A 663 30.11 -14.78 -23.54
CA SER A 663 31.13 -13.74 -23.57
C SER A 663 32.34 -14.17 -24.40
N THR A 664 33.07 -13.17 -24.88
CA THR A 664 34.32 -13.33 -25.62
C THR A 664 35.47 -12.72 -24.82
N VAL A 665 36.66 -12.77 -25.40
CA VAL A 665 37.86 -12.13 -24.83
C VAL A 665 38.04 -10.69 -25.35
N ASN A 666 37.18 -10.26 -26.28
CA ASN A 666 37.08 -8.87 -26.75
C ASN A 666 35.98 -8.15 -25.98
N TYR A 667 35.90 -6.83 -26.14
CA TYR A 667 34.83 -6.03 -25.57
C TYR A 667 33.44 -6.49 -26.02
N ASP A 668 32.67 -7.02 -25.07
CA ASP A 668 31.30 -7.43 -25.21
C ASP A 668 30.37 -6.31 -24.72
N GLN A 669 29.73 -5.63 -25.66
CA GLN A 669 28.76 -4.57 -25.35
C GLN A 669 27.66 -5.06 -24.39
N ASN A 670 27.31 -4.25 -23.39
CA ASN A 670 26.38 -4.55 -22.30
C ASN A 670 26.81 -5.64 -21.30
N GLN A 671 27.95 -6.31 -21.51
CA GLN A 671 28.53 -7.25 -20.55
C GLN A 671 29.78 -6.66 -19.90
N ASP A 672 30.62 -6.01 -20.70
CA ASP A 672 31.82 -5.27 -20.31
C ASP A 672 31.55 -3.79 -20.15
N PHE A 673 32.24 -3.17 -19.19
CA PHE A 673 32.00 -1.79 -18.80
C PHE A 673 33.29 -1.00 -18.88
N LEU A 674 33.31 0.03 -19.70
CA LEU A 674 34.48 0.88 -19.89
C LEU A 674 34.96 1.51 -18.57
N LYS A 675 36.28 1.60 -18.43
CA LYS A 675 36.89 2.32 -17.31
C LYS A 675 36.77 3.82 -17.53
N MET A 676 36.03 4.49 -16.64
CA MET A 676 36.07 5.94 -16.54
C MET A 676 37.22 6.36 -15.62
N TYR A 677 38.25 7.00 -16.19
CA TYR A 677 39.40 7.47 -15.44
C TYR A 677 39.11 8.75 -14.65
N SER A 678 39.75 8.90 -13.49
CA SER A 678 39.70 10.14 -12.72
C SER A 678 40.41 11.28 -13.45
N ASN A 679 39.86 12.49 -13.34
CA ASN A 679 40.52 13.70 -13.79
C ASN A 679 41.75 14.06 -12.94
N MET A 680 41.92 13.43 -11.76
CA MET A 680 43.08 13.58 -10.89
C MET A 680 44.13 12.49 -11.17
N ILE A 681 44.36 12.17 -12.44
CA ILE A 681 45.17 11.02 -12.88
C ILE A 681 46.60 10.99 -12.30
N ASP A 682 47.16 12.15 -11.94
CA ASP A 682 48.49 12.27 -11.32
C ASP A 682 48.49 11.97 -9.81
N GLU A 683 47.34 11.91 -9.14
CA GLU A 683 47.21 11.78 -7.68
C GLU A 683 46.56 10.47 -7.22
N VAL A 684 45.86 9.76 -8.10
CA VAL A 684 45.05 8.59 -7.73
C VAL A 684 45.63 7.28 -8.26
N PRO A 685 45.39 6.15 -7.59
CA PRO A 685 45.56 4.83 -8.21
C PRO A 685 44.49 4.57 -9.25
N SER A 686 44.80 3.70 -10.20
CA SER A 686 43.85 3.19 -11.18
C SER A 686 44.10 1.72 -11.49
N VAL A 687 43.04 0.92 -11.50
CA VAL A 687 43.04 -0.50 -11.85
C VAL A 687 41.92 -0.81 -12.84
N CYS A 688 42.23 -1.57 -13.88
CA CYS A 688 41.28 -2.04 -14.89
C CYS A 688 41.79 -3.29 -15.59
N PHE A 689 40.88 -4.05 -16.18
CA PHE A 689 41.22 -5.12 -17.11
C PHE A 689 41.37 -4.55 -18.52
N VAL A 690 42.16 -5.21 -19.36
CA VAL A 690 42.32 -4.84 -20.77
C VAL A 690 41.83 -6.01 -21.63
N THR A 691 40.82 -5.77 -22.46
CA THR A 691 40.28 -6.75 -23.42
C THR A 691 41.27 -7.02 -24.56
N GLU A 692 41.11 -8.12 -25.32
CA GLU A 692 41.98 -8.44 -26.46
C GLU A 692 41.98 -7.37 -27.56
N ASP A 693 40.87 -6.65 -27.73
CA ASP A 693 40.73 -5.52 -28.65
C ASP A 693 41.15 -4.17 -28.03
N ASN A 694 41.90 -4.22 -26.93
CA ASN A 694 42.57 -3.09 -26.27
C ASN A 694 41.60 -2.03 -25.73
N LYS A 695 40.54 -2.48 -25.06
CA LYS A 695 39.63 -1.63 -24.29
C LYS A 695 39.91 -1.78 -22.80
N ASP A 696 40.04 -0.66 -22.11
CA ASP A 696 40.20 -0.61 -20.66
C ASP A 696 38.80 -0.69 -20.01
N VAL A 697 38.57 -1.72 -19.19
CA VAL A 697 37.25 -2.01 -18.60
C VAL A 697 37.33 -2.15 -17.08
N CYS A 698 36.36 -1.55 -16.37
CA CYS A 698 36.19 -1.72 -14.93
C CYS A 698 35.38 -2.97 -14.59
N VAL A 699 34.60 -3.50 -15.53
CA VAL A 699 33.99 -4.84 -15.46
C VAL A 699 34.35 -5.59 -16.73
N ASN A 700 34.99 -6.74 -16.57
CA ASN A 700 35.31 -7.65 -17.66
C ASN A 700 34.50 -8.95 -17.50
N SER A 701 33.78 -9.32 -18.53
CA SER A 701 32.93 -10.49 -18.62
C SER A 701 33.58 -11.49 -19.57
N ILE A 702 34.00 -12.64 -19.03
CA ILE A 702 34.79 -13.61 -19.80
C ILE A 702 34.03 -14.92 -20.00
N PRO A 703 34.30 -15.66 -21.08
CA PRO A 703 33.75 -17.00 -21.25
C PRO A 703 34.27 -17.95 -20.17
N HIS A 704 33.43 -18.90 -19.76
CA HIS A 704 33.83 -19.98 -18.86
C HIS A 704 34.99 -20.79 -19.46
N GLY A 705 36.00 -21.05 -18.63
CA GLY A 705 37.14 -21.90 -19.01
C GLY A 705 38.49 -21.29 -18.66
N THR A 706 39.54 -21.92 -19.21
CA THR A 706 40.92 -21.44 -19.05
C THR A 706 41.15 -20.18 -19.88
N THR A 707 41.63 -19.12 -19.23
CA THR A 707 41.90 -17.83 -19.87
C THR A 707 43.08 -17.09 -19.20
N SER A 708 43.63 -16.10 -19.89
CA SER A 708 44.68 -15.22 -19.37
C SER A 708 44.34 -13.78 -19.68
N LEU A 709 44.28 -12.96 -18.64
CA LEU A 709 43.63 -11.67 -18.67
C LEU A 709 44.61 -10.57 -18.29
N PRO A 710 44.89 -9.63 -19.20
CA PRO A 710 45.73 -8.50 -18.87
C PRO A 710 45.05 -7.60 -17.81
N LEU A 711 45.80 -7.23 -16.78
CA LEU A 711 45.39 -6.32 -15.70
C LEU A 711 46.36 -5.14 -15.64
N LYS A 712 45.80 -3.95 -15.86
CA LYS A 712 46.52 -2.69 -15.76
C LYS A 712 46.31 -2.11 -14.37
N ALA A 713 47.40 -1.79 -13.68
CA ALA A 713 47.36 -1.25 -12.33
C ALA A 713 48.52 -0.26 -12.14
N PHE A 714 48.18 1.02 -11.98
CA PHE A 714 49.13 2.12 -11.89
C PHE A 714 48.66 3.18 -10.90
N ALA A 715 49.51 4.14 -10.62
CA ALA A 715 49.19 5.31 -9.82
C ALA A 715 49.85 6.53 -10.44
N GLY A 716 49.21 7.68 -10.29
CA GLY A 716 49.71 8.93 -10.84
C GLY A 716 51.11 9.33 -10.32
N ASN A 717 51.77 10.21 -11.06
CA ASN A 717 53.17 10.59 -10.79
C ASN A 717 53.40 11.22 -9.41
N LEU A 718 52.38 11.82 -8.80
CA LEU A 718 52.43 12.43 -7.46
C LEU A 718 52.10 11.44 -6.35
N ALA A 719 51.64 10.24 -6.68
CA ALA A 719 51.23 9.19 -5.75
C ALA A 719 52.08 7.90 -5.84
N LEU A 720 53.14 7.89 -6.65
CA LEU A 720 54.04 6.73 -6.79
C LEU A 720 54.54 6.21 -5.44
N GLY A 721 54.54 4.88 -5.29
CA GLY A 721 54.98 4.22 -4.08
C GLY A 721 54.60 2.74 -4.07
N THR A 722 54.56 2.16 -2.88
CA THR A 722 54.19 0.77 -2.68
C THR A 722 52.67 0.63 -2.58
N TYR A 723 52.08 -0.15 -3.50
CA TYR A 723 50.65 -0.45 -3.56
C TYR A 723 50.39 -1.93 -3.29
N THR A 724 49.18 -2.22 -2.82
CA THR A 724 48.68 -3.59 -2.64
C THR A 724 47.46 -3.81 -3.52
N LEU A 725 47.50 -4.88 -4.30
CA LEU A 725 46.34 -5.47 -4.96
C LEU A 725 45.73 -6.51 -4.03
N THR A 726 44.45 -6.39 -3.75
CA THR A 726 43.66 -7.36 -2.99
C THR A 726 42.66 -8.00 -3.91
N PHE A 727 42.60 -9.33 -3.92
CA PHE A 727 41.72 -10.13 -4.77
C PHE A 727 40.67 -10.81 -3.90
N GLU A 728 39.42 -10.43 -4.08
CA GLU A 728 38.28 -10.91 -3.29
C GLU A 728 37.50 -11.97 -4.08
N ASN A 729 36.82 -12.90 -3.38
CA ASN A 729 35.91 -13.91 -3.93
C ASN A 729 36.50 -14.89 -4.97
N LEU A 730 37.81 -15.16 -4.90
CA LEU A 730 38.51 -16.12 -5.78
C LEU A 730 37.89 -17.53 -5.75
N ASN A 731 37.47 -17.98 -4.57
CA ASN A 731 37.02 -19.36 -4.36
C ASN A 731 35.62 -19.59 -4.95
N ALA A 732 34.71 -18.64 -4.74
CA ALA A 732 33.37 -18.67 -5.33
C ALA A 732 33.43 -18.54 -6.86
N PHE A 733 34.32 -17.68 -7.38
CA PHE A 733 34.45 -17.47 -8.82
C PHE A 733 35.10 -18.64 -9.55
N ALA A 734 36.18 -19.20 -9.01
CA ALA A 734 37.09 -20.09 -9.72
C ALA A 734 37.45 -21.33 -8.90
N ALA A 735 36.47 -21.97 -8.25
CA ALA A 735 36.66 -23.12 -7.36
C ALA A 735 37.53 -24.25 -7.97
N ASN A 736 37.28 -24.59 -9.24
CA ASN A 736 37.98 -25.63 -9.99
C ASN A 736 39.22 -25.18 -10.79
N ALA A 737 39.66 -23.93 -10.63
CA ALA A 737 40.77 -23.38 -11.40
C ALA A 737 41.93 -22.91 -10.51
N CYS A 738 43.15 -23.02 -11.05
CA CYS A 738 44.29 -22.30 -10.51
C CYS A 738 44.20 -20.84 -10.92
N VAL A 739 44.36 -19.92 -9.96
CA VAL A 739 44.38 -18.48 -10.23
C VAL A 739 45.74 -17.90 -9.84
N VAL A 740 46.50 -17.46 -10.85
CA VAL A 740 47.87 -16.98 -10.68
C VAL A 740 48.01 -15.58 -11.27
N LEU A 741 48.63 -14.68 -10.51
CA LEU A 741 49.04 -13.37 -10.99
C LEU A 741 50.49 -13.44 -11.51
N GLU A 742 50.72 -13.10 -12.76
CA GLU A 742 52.05 -12.89 -13.35
C GLU A 742 52.39 -11.40 -13.36
N ASP A 743 53.51 -11.01 -12.72
CA ASP A 743 54.09 -9.66 -12.82
C ASP A 743 55.10 -9.65 -13.97
N MET A 744 54.72 -9.02 -15.09
CA MET A 744 55.50 -8.98 -16.32
C MET A 744 56.78 -8.14 -16.20
N VAL A 745 56.85 -7.24 -15.21
CA VAL A 745 58.03 -6.40 -14.97
C VAL A 745 59.08 -7.16 -14.17
N LEU A 746 58.66 -7.94 -13.17
CA LEU A 746 59.56 -8.73 -12.34
C LEU A 746 59.82 -10.14 -12.90
N GLY A 747 58.97 -10.63 -13.81
CA GLY A 747 59.01 -11.99 -14.35
C GLY A 747 58.68 -13.06 -13.29
N THR A 748 57.84 -12.72 -12.31
CA THR A 748 57.47 -13.59 -11.19
C THR A 748 55.99 -13.90 -11.20
N THR A 749 55.62 -15.10 -10.77
CA THR A 749 54.23 -15.51 -10.58
C THR A 749 53.87 -15.60 -9.10
N HIS A 750 52.59 -15.39 -8.79
CA HIS A 750 52.05 -15.36 -7.44
C HIS A 750 50.70 -16.07 -7.41
N ASP A 751 50.57 -17.10 -6.56
CA ASP A 751 49.33 -17.88 -6.42
C ASP A 751 48.33 -17.12 -5.55
N LEU A 752 47.24 -16.66 -6.18
CA LEU A 752 46.23 -15.83 -5.54
C LEU A 752 45.32 -16.62 -4.59
N LYS A 753 45.13 -17.93 -4.82
CA LYS A 753 44.33 -18.76 -3.90
C LYS A 753 45.08 -19.05 -2.60
N SER A 754 46.40 -19.13 -2.66
CA SER A 754 47.25 -19.28 -1.46
C SER A 754 47.42 -17.96 -0.71
N ASN A 755 47.57 -16.84 -1.43
CA ASN A 755 47.68 -15.50 -0.86
C ASN A 755 46.96 -14.48 -1.75
N PRO A 756 45.77 -13.99 -1.35
CA PRO A 756 44.96 -13.09 -2.18
C PRO A 756 45.48 -11.64 -2.21
N GLU A 757 46.64 -11.35 -1.65
CA GLU A 757 47.26 -10.03 -1.67
C GLU A 757 48.61 -10.06 -2.39
N TYR A 758 48.85 -9.06 -3.24
CA TYR A 758 50.13 -8.82 -3.89
C TYR A 758 50.58 -7.37 -3.75
N THR A 759 51.73 -7.16 -3.13
CA THR A 759 52.32 -5.84 -2.90
C THR A 759 53.46 -5.58 -3.87
N TYR A 760 53.47 -4.39 -4.50
CA TYR A 760 54.47 -4.01 -5.48
C TYR A 760 54.74 -2.51 -5.48
N ASP A 761 55.92 -2.11 -5.98
CA ASP A 761 56.23 -0.70 -6.21
C ASP A 761 55.71 -0.28 -7.59
N VAL A 762 54.83 0.73 -7.61
CA VAL A 762 54.36 1.38 -8.84
C VAL A 762 55.46 2.30 -9.37
N LEU A 763 55.75 2.18 -10.66
CA LEU A 763 56.81 2.94 -11.32
C LEU A 763 56.21 4.00 -12.26
N ALA A 764 56.95 5.08 -12.49
CA ALA A 764 56.57 6.08 -13.49
C ALA A 764 56.55 5.45 -14.90
N GLY A 765 55.46 5.61 -15.64
CA GLY A 765 55.24 4.98 -16.94
C GLY A 765 54.41 3.69 -16.88
N ASP A 766 54.07 3.18 -15.69
CA ASP A 766 53.19 2.01 -15.53
C ASP A 766 51.79 2.27 -16.15
N GLU A 767 51.37 3.53 -16.31
CA GLU A 767 50.14 3.93 -17.00
C GLU A 767 50.11 3.61 -18.50
N ALA A 768 51.28 3.36 -19.10
CA ALA A 768 51.43 3.07 -20.52
C ALA A 768 51.56 1.57 -20.85
N ILE A 769 51.56 0.69 -19.83
CA ILE A 769 51.75 -0.76 -20.00
C ILE A 769 50.68 -1.55 -19.25
N THR A 770 50.51 -2.81 -19.66
CA THR A 770 49.79 -3.80 -18.86
C THR A 770 50.80 -4.61 -18.07
N ARG A 771 50.96 -4.29 -16.78
CA ARG A 771 51.98 -4.88 -15.93
C ARG A 771 51.66 -6.31 -15.51
N PHE A 772 50.38 -6.63 -15.32
CA PHE A 772 49.97 -7.91 -14.76
C PHE A 772 49.16 -8.74 -15.75
N ILE A 773 49.25 -10.05 -15.63
CA ILE A 773 48.34 -11.00 -16.27
C ILE A 773 47.76 -11.90 -15.18
N ILE A 774 46.44 -12.04 -15.13
CA ILE A 774 45.78 -13.05 -14.32
C ILE A 774 45.56 -14.29 -15.17
N HIS A 775 46.16 -15.41 -14.79
CA HIS A 775 45.92 -16.71 -15.40
C HIS A 775 44.86 -17.44 -14.60
N ILE A 776 43.76 -17.80 -15.25
CA ILE A 776 42.75 -18.71 -14.73
C ILE A 776 42.89 -20.01 -15.52
N GLU A 777 43.35 -21.07 -14.86
CA GLU A 777 43.57 -22.37 -15.49
C GLU A 777 42.67 -23.41 -14.85
N VAL A 778 41.54 -23.69 -15.51
CA VAL A 778 40.60 -24.74 -15.09
C VAL A 778 41.34 -26.07 -15.10
N GLN A 779 41.40 -26.72 -13.93
CA GLN A 779 42.12 -27.98 -13.75
C GLN A 779 41.24 -29.18 -14.09
N TYR A 780 39.94 -29.07 -13.84
CA TYR A 780 38.96 -30.13 -14.06
C TYR A 780 37.56 -29.57 -14.29
N GLU A 781 36.72 -30.32 -14.98
CA GLU A 781 35.29 -30.07 -15.14
C GLU A 781 34.50 -31.24 -14.53
N LEU A 782 33.35 -30.91 -13.93
CA LEU A 782 32.43 -31.89 -13.37
C LEU A 782 31.16 -31.90 -14.20
N MET A 783 30.74 -33.09 -14.61
CA MET A 783 29.46 -33.31 -15.27
C MET A 783 28.65 -34.32 -14.46
N ALA A 784 27.48 -33.92 -13.99
CA ALA A 784 26.59 -34.81 -13.25
C ALA A 784 25.55 -35.41 -14.20
N GLU A 785 25.35 -36.72 -14.08
CA GLU A 785 24.18 -37.40 -14.61
C GLU A 785 23.24 -37.73 -13.45
N ASN A 786 21.99 -37.28 -13.59
CA ASN A 786 20.94 -37.58 -12.62
C ASN A 786 20.66 -39.09 -12.56
N ALA A 787 20.02 -39.55 -11.48
CA ALA A 787 19.54 -40.92 -11.42
C ALA A 787 18.61 -41.22 -12.61
N SER A 788 18.62 -42.45 -13.13
CA SER A 788 17.83 -42.78 -14.33
C SER A 788 16.33 -42.91 -14.04
N CYS A 789 15.97 -43.12 -12.78
CA CYS A 789 14.59 -43.16 -12.29
C CYS A 789 14.48 -42.67 -10.87
N GLN A 790 13.25 -42.33 -10.49
CA GLN A 790 12.91 -42.03 -9.12
C GLN A 790 13.40 -43.12 -8.14
N GLY A 791 14.20 -42.72 -7.16
CA GLY A 791 14.66 -43.57 -6.06
C GLY A 791 15.74 -44.59 -6.43
N LEU A 792 16.26 -44.57 -7.66
CA LEU A 792 17.45 -45.34 -8.02
C LEU A 792 18.72 -44.62 -7.58
N THR A 793 19.78 -45.39 -7.34
CA THR A 793 21.10 -44.89 -6.93
C THR A 793 22.10 -45.14 -8.04
N ASP A 794 21.77 -44.71 -9.25
CA ASP A 794 22.58 -44.89 -10.46
C ASP A 794 22.99 -43.57 -11.10
N GLY A 795 22.83 -42.46 -10.37
CA GLY A 795 23.41 -41.18 -10.75
C GLY A 795 24.93 -41.27 -10.77
N SER A 796 25.57 -40.38 -11.53
CA SER A 796 27.02 -40.36 -11.66
C SER A 796 27.57 -38.94 -11.72
N ILE A 797 28.83 -38.79 -11.31
CA ILE A 797 29.61 -37.56 -11.50
C ILE A 797 30.83 -37.93 -12.31
N GLU A 798 30.90 -37.40 -13.52
CA GLU A 798 32.06 -37.47 -14.40
C GLU A 798 33.01 -36.32 -14.07
N VAL A 799 34.27 -36.67 -13.82
CA VAL A 799 35.38 -35.77 -13.56
C VAL A 799 36.30 -35.82 -14.77
N GLU A 800 36.29 -34.76 -15.57
CA GLU A 800 37.22 -34.59 -16.67
C GLU A 800 38.39 -33.72 -16.24
N HIS A 801 39.63 -34.15 -16.55
CA HIS A 801 40.82 -33.33 -16.33
C HIS A 801 41.80 -33.47 -17.50
N ASN A 802 42.56 -32.41 -17.73
CA ASN A 802 43.44 -32.27 -18.90
C ASN A 802 44.90 -31.92 -18.55
N THR A 803 45.20 -31.54 -17.29
CA THR A 803 46.53 -31.04 -16.89
C THR A 803 47.34 -32.00 -16.02
N GLN A 804 46.72 -33.00 -15.39
CA GLN A 804 47.40 -33.88 -14.43
C GLN A 804 47.67 -35.27 -15.00
N SER A 805 48.71 -35.93 -14.46
CA SER A 805 49.01 -37.34 -14.80
C SER A 805 48.41 -38.32 -13.78
N SER A 806 48.07 -37.84 -12.58
CA SER A 806 47.38 -38.57 -11.53
C SER A 806 46.78 -37.57 -10.53
N PHE A 807 45.56 -37.80 -10.07
CA PHE A 807 44.88 -36.97 -9.07
C PHE A 807 44.09 -37.83 -8.08
N ALA A 808 43.97 -37.38 -6.83
CA ALA A 808 43.06 -37.95 -5.85
C ALA A 808 41.72 -37.23 -5.93
N VAL A 809 40.62 -37.97 -5.87
CA VAL A 809 39.26 -37.45 -5.82
C VAL A 809 38.58 -38.00 -4.58
N THR A 810 37.94 -37.13 -3.80
CA THR A 810 37.17 -37.49 -2.60
C THR A 810 35.80 -36.87 -2.74
N TRP A 811 34.74 -37.63 -2.44
CA TRP A 811 33.38 -37.09 -2.44
C TRP A 811 32.67 -37.37 -1.12
N SER A 812 31.95 -36.36 -0.63
CA SER A 812 31.19 -36.41 0.62
C SER A 812 29.75 -35.96 0.42
N ASP A 813 28.87 -36.33 1.36
CA ASP A 813 27.50 -35.80 1.41
C ASP A 813 27.47 -34.32 1.85
N ASP A 814 26.30 -33.70 1.75
CA ASP A 814 25.98 -32.31 2.18
C ASP A 814 26.27 -32.03 3.67
N VAL A 815 26.47 -33.06 4.49
CA VAL A 815 26.80 -32.94 5.92
C VAL A 815 28.31 -33.13 6.17
N GLY A 816 29.10 -33.31 5.10
CA GLY A 816 30.55 -33.47 5.13
C GLY A 816 31.03 -34.89 5.44
N ASN A 817 30.17 -35.92 5.40
CA ASN A 817 30.60 -37.30 5.56
C ASN A 817 31.21 -37.82 4.26
N VAL A 818 32.47 -38.25 4.29
CA VAL A 818 33.14 -38.84 3.13
C VAL A 818 32.47 -40.16 2.74
N ILE A 819 31.94 -40.20 1.51
CA ILE A 819 31.32 -41.37 0.89
C ILE A 819 32.38 -42.22 0.21
N GLY A 820 33.34 -41.59 -0.47
CA GLY A 820 34.41 -42.29 -1.16
C GLY A 820 35.64 -41.43 -1.42
N THR A 821 36.75 -42.11 -1.70
CA THR A 821 38.00 -41.50 -2.17
C THR A 821 38.67 -42.46 -3.15
N ASP A 822 39.28 -41.94 -4.21
CA ASP A 822 40.01 -42.74 -5.20
C ASP A 822 41.21 -41.97 -5.78
N LEU A 823 42.10 -42.70 -6.45
CA LEU A 823 43.25 -42.17 -7.18
C LEU A 823 43.10 -42.53 -8.67
N SER A 824 42.90 -41.53 -9.52
CA SER A 824 42.76 -41.72 -10.96
C SER A 824 43.99 -41.27 -11.72
N ASN A 825 44.35 -42.05 -12.75
CA ASN A 825 45.38 -41.71 -13.75
C ASN A 825 44.77 -41.53 -15.16
N SER A 826 43.45 -41.55 -15.27
CA SER A 826 42.70 -41.39 -16.53
C SER A 826 42.25 -39.94 -16.65
N SER A 827 42.32 -39.35 -17.84
CA SER A 827 41.82 -37.98 -18.14
C SER A 827 40.33 -37.81 -17.87
N ASN A 828 39.61 -38.91 -17.71
CA ASN A 828 38.20 -38.94 -17.36
C ASN A 828 37.99 -40.02 -16.29
N TYR A 829 37.38 -39.65 -15.17
CA TYR A 829 37.06 -40.52 -14.05
C TYR A 829 35.59 -40.39 -13.68
N MET A 830 34.91 -41.50 -13.45
CA MET A 830 33.47 -41.53 -13.18
C MET A 830 33.21 -42.05 -11.77
N ILE A 831 32.52 -41.24 -10.96
CA ILE A 831 31.94 -41.64 -9.70
C ILE A 831 30.54 -42.17 -10.01
N SER A 832 30.34 -43.48 -9.93
CA SER A 832 29.05 -44.12 -10.24
C SER A 832 28.26 -44.49 -8.99
N ASP A 833 27.03 -44.93 -9.22
CA ASP A 833 26.15 -45.52 -8.21
C ASP A 833 25.78 -44.56 -7.07
N LEU A 834 25.62 -43.28 -7.40
CA LEU A 834 25.26 -42.23 -6.47
C LEU A 834 23.74 -42.11 -6.33
N ALA A 835 23.27 -41.97 -5.09
CA ALA A 835 21.88 -41.63 -4.82
C ALA A 835 21.59 -40.17 -5.19
N PRO A 836 20.33 -39.78 -5.46
CA PRO A 836 19.96 -38.38 -5.54
C PRO A 836 20.34 -37.61 -4.28
N GLY A 837 20.85 -36.41 -4.44
CA GLY A 837 21.33 -35.55 -3.35
C GLY A 837 22.49 -34.64 -3.76
N THR A 838 22.95 -33.85 -2.80
CA THR A 838 24.08 -32.93 -2.95
C THR A 838 25.37 -33.60 -2.50
N TYR A 839 26.41 -33.44 -3.32
CA TYR A 839 27.74 -33.99 -3.11
C TYR A 839 28.79 -32.88 -3.14
N HIS A 840 29.75 -32.95 -2.23
CA HIS A 840 30.98 -32.15 -2.28
C HIS A 840 32.09 -33.00 -2.88
N VAL A 841 32.74 -32.53 -3.92
CA VAL A 841 33.85 -33.21 -4.62
C VAL A 841 35.14 -32.41 -4.41
N ASP A 842 36.09 -33.02 -3.72
CA ASP A 842 37.44 -32.49 -3.47
C ASP A 842 38.45 -33.23 -4.35
N ILE A 843 39.18 -32.48 -5.18
CA ILE A 843 40.19 -33.01 -6.09
C ILE A 843 41.55 -32.40 -5.77
N SER A 844 42.56 -33.24 -5.60
CA SER A 844 43.93 -32.77 -5.36
C SER A 844 44.49 -32.09 -6.61
N GLY A 845 44.65 -30.77 -6.54
CA GLY A 845 45.18 -29.92 -7.60
C GLY A 845 46.72 -29.87 -7.65
N ASN A 846 47.24 -29.29 -8.74
CA ASN A 846 48.60 -28.73 -8.77
C ASN A 846 48.71 -27.41 -7.99
N CYS A 847 47.57 -26.85 -7.60
CA CYS A 847 47.39 -25.62 -6.84
C CYS A 847 46.34 -25.86 -5.74
N VAL A 848 46.09 -24.85 -4.91
CA VAL A 848 44.99 -24.87 -3.93
C VAL A 848 43.67 -24.80 -4.68
N LEU A 849 42.78 -25.78 -4.46
CA LEU A 849 41.45 -25.86 -5.04
C LEU A 849 40.42 -25.95 -3.91
N ASP A 850 39.21 -25.45 -4.16
CA ASP A 850 38.10 -25.57 -3.23
C ASP A 850 37.25 -26.80 -3.57
N ASP A 851 36.37 -27.17 -2.64
CA ASP A 851 35.38 -28.22 -2.86
C ASP A 851 34.32 -27.76 -3.87
N MET A 852 33.97 -28.65 -4.79
CA MET A 852 32.92 -28.39 -5.76
C MET A 852 31.62 -29.03 -5.30
N VAL A 853 30.54 -28.26 -5.34
CA VAL A 853 29.20 -28.76 -5.00
C VAL A 853 28.50 -29.23 -6.27
N VAL A 854 27.99 -30.46 -6.26
CA VAL A 854 27.28 -31.08 -7.38
C VAL A 854 25.98 -31.70 -6.87
N GLU A 855 24.87 -31.44 -7.57
CA GLU A 855 23.56 -32.01 -7.25
C GLU A 855 23.19 -33.09 -8.25
N ILE A 856 22.77 -34.25 -7.74
CA ILE A 856 22.15 -35.33 -8.52
C ILE A 856 20.65 -35.30 -8.23
N LEU A 857 19.85 -35.01 -9.25
CA LEU A 857 18.41 -34.88 -9.09
C LEU A 857 17.73 -36.25 -9.07
N ASP A 858 16.62 -36.33 -8.32
CA ASP A 858 15.68 -37.46 -8.32
C ASP A 858 14.59 -37.20 -9.38
N PRO A 859 14.50 -37.96 -10.48
CA PRO A 859 13.51 -37.72 -11.53
C PRO A 859 12.07 -37.90 -11.03
N GLU A 860 11.11 -37.24 -11.69
CA GLU A 860 9.69 -37.47 -11.42
C GLU A 860 9.26 -38.92 -11.76
N PRO A 861 8.31 -39.51 -11.01
CA PRO A 861 7.79 -40.83 -11.32
C PRO A 861 7.12 -40.88 -12.69
N VAL A 862 7.48 -41.90 -13.47
CA VAL A 862 6.74 -42.28 -14.68
C VAL A 862 5.37 -42.82 -14.26
N VAL A 863 4.31 -42.15 -14.71
CA VAL A 863 2.92 -42.61 -14.53
C VAL A 863 2.27 -42.70 -15.90
N ALA A 864 1.89 -43.92 -16.29
CA ALA A 864 1.19 -44.16 -17.54
C ALA A 864 -0.29 -43.90 -17.34
N ASP A 865 -0.85 -42.98 -18.11
CA ASP A 865 -2.29 -42.74 -18.13
C ASP A 865 -2.77 -42.34 -19.53
N PHE A 866 -3.96 -42.80 -19.87
CA PHE A 866 -4.62 -42.39 -21.10
C PHE A 866 -6.13 -42.54 -20.99
N SER A 867 -6.83 -41.77 -21.82
CA SER A 867 -8.28 -41.76 -21.89
C SER A 867 -8.77 -41.89 -23.33
N LEU A 868 -10.00 -42.39 -23.46
CA LEU A 868 -10.69 -42.63 -24.73
C LEU A 868 -12.00 -41.84 -24.74
N GLY A 869 -12.50 -41.50 -25.94
CA GLY A 869 -13.80 -40.84 -26.09
C GLY A 869 -15.03 -41.68 -25.71
N GLY A 870 -14.84 -42.97 -25.40
CA GLY A 870 -15.87 -43.93 -25.03
C GLY A 870 -15.29 -45.33 -24.80
N GLU A 871 -16.13 -46.26 -24.33
CA GLU A 871 -15.76 -47.68 -24.11
C GLU A 871 -16.27 -48.61 -25.24
N THR A 872 -17.08 -48.08 -26.17
CA THR A 872 -17.68 -48.83 -27.28
C THR A 872 -17.59 -48.02 -28.58
N PHE A 873 -17.14 -48.65 -29.66
CA PHE A 873 -16.94 -48.03 -30.98
C PHE A 873 -17.48 -48.91 -32.11
N GLU A 874 -17.76 -48.33 -33.27
CA GLU A 874 -18.21 -49.05 -34.45
C GLU A 874 -17.04 -49.62 -35.27
N LEU A 875 -17.30 -50.67 -36.05
CA LEU A 875 -16.30 -51.31 -36.89
C LEU A 875 -15.71 -50.33 -37.92
N ASN A 876 -14.38 -50.25 -38.00
CA ASN A 876 -13.60 -49.27 -38.77
C ASN A 876 -13.78 -47.79 -38.34
N GLU A 877 -14.35 -47.53 -37.17
CA GLU A 877 -14.31 -46.20 -36.55
C GLU A 877 -12.90 -45.88 -36.06
N VAL A 878 -12.43 -44.65 -36.32
CA VAL A 878 -11.13 -44.18 -35.84
C VAL A 878 -11.25 -43.78 -34.37
N ILE A 879 -10.54 -44.49 -33.51
CA ILE A 879 -10.41 -44.22 -32.08
C ILE A 879 -9.28 -43.20 -31.89
N THR A 880 -9.62 -42.06 -31.31
CA THR A 880 -8.67 -41.04 -30.87
C THR A 880 -8.32 -41.29 -29.40
N ILE A 881 -7.04 -41.47 -29.12
CA ILE A 881 -6.52 -41.74 -27.78
C ILE A 881 -5.89 -40.46 -27.24
N ALA A 882 -6.26 -40.06 -26.02
CA ALA A 882 -5.63 -38.94 -25.33
C ALA A 882 -4.65 -39.48 -24.28
N ASN A 883 -3.36 -39.18 -24.43
CA ASN A 883 -2.33 -39.55 -23.47
C ASN A 883 -2.27 -38.51 -22.34
N ASN A 884 -2.43 -38.96 -21.10
CA ASN A 884 -2.42 -38.16 -19.87
C ASN A 884 -1.22 -38.49 -18.97
N SER A 885 -0.26 -39.27 -19.48
CA SER A 885 0.91 -39.72 -18.71
C SER A 885 1.77 -38.56 -18.23
N THR A 886 2.44 -38.74 -17.09
CA THR A 886 3.41 -37.80 -16.52
C THR A 886 4.78 -38.45 -16.35
N GLY A 887 5.85 -37.66 -16.21
CA GLY A 887 7.21 -38.13 -15.95
C GLY A 887 7.86 -38.97 -17.08
N SER A 888 7.26 -39.03 -18.28
CA SER A 888 7.66 -39.92 -19.37
C SER A 888 8.11 -39.18 -20.64
N GLU A 889 9.15 -39.68 -21.31
CA GLU A 889 9.65 -39.13 -22.59
C GLU A 889 9.23 -39.96 -23.80
N SER A 890 8.96 -41.25 -23.59
CA SER A 890 8.68 -42.22 -24.65
C SER A 890 7.44 -43.05 -24.35
N TYR A 891 6.75 -43.46 -25.42
CA TYR A 891 5.43 -44.09 -25.35
C TYR A 891 5.31 -45.21 -26.37
N TYR A 892 4.95 -46.39 -25.88
CA TYR A 892 4.67 -47.57 -26.68
C TYR A 892 3.25 -48.04 -26.45
N TRP A 893 2.52 -48.30 -27.54
CA TRP A 893 1.11 -48.66 -27.49
C TRP A 893 0.90 -50.04 -28.11
N GLU A 894 0.16 -50.90 -27.43
CA GLU A 894 -0.36 -52.15 -27.98
C GLU A 894 -1.88 -52.08 -28.06
N MET A 895 -2.46 -52.30 -29.24
CA MET A 895 -3.92 -52.18 -29.42
C MET A 895 -4.68 -53.48 -29.16
N GLY A 896 -3.99 -54.57 -28.82
CA GLY A 896 -4.63 -55.86 -28.54
C GLY A 896 -5.15 -56.62 -29.77
N ASP A 897 -5.07 -56.06 -30.98
CA ASP A 897 -5.34 -56.74 -32.25
C ASP A 897 -4.07 -57.23 -32.97
N GLY A 898 -2.90 -57.02 -32.34
CA GLY A 898 -1.57 -57.31 -32.88
C GLY A 898 -0.88 -56.10 -33.52
N THR A 899 -1.52 -54.93 -33.59
CA THR A 899 -0.88 -53.68 -33.98
C THR A 899 -0.25 -52.96 -32.78
N SER A 900 0.84 -52.25 -33.05
CA SER A 900 1.55 -51.45 -32.04
C SER A 900 2.09 -50.15 -32.61
N TYR A 901 2.24 -49.13 -31.76
CA TYR A 901 2.70 -47.78 -32.17
C TYR A 901 3.78 -47.26 -31.22
N ASN A 902 4.65 -46.39 -31.75
CA ASN A 902 5.58 -45.56 -30.97
C ASN A 902 5.21 -44.10 -31.18
N GLY A 903 5.07 -43.33 -30.10
CA GLY A 903 4.77 -41.89 -30.16
C GLY A 903 3.71 -41.45 -29.15
N PHE A 904 3.61 -40.12 -28.96
CA PHE A 904 2.84 -39.50 -27.87
C PHE A 904 1.37 -39.95 -27.81
N ALA A 905 0.66 -39.97 -28.94
CA ALA A 905 -0.72 -40.45 -29.00
C ALA A 905 -1.06 -40.95 -30.43
N PRO A 906 -1.28 -42.27 -30.65
CA PRO A 906 -1.65 -42.81 -31.95
C PRO A 906 -3.17 -42.73 -32.19
N THR A 907 -3.56 -42.86 -33.46
CA THR A 907 -4.94 -43.18 -33.86
C THR A 907 -5.01 -44.61 -34.36
N HIS A 908 -6.11 -45.30 -34.05
CA HIS A 908 -6.28 -46.71 -34.40
C HIS A 908 -7.74 -47.02 -34.78
N PHE A 909 -7.98 -48.09 -35.53
CA PHE A 909 -9.32 -48.61 -35.82
C PHE A 909 -9.27 -50.14 -35.92
N TYR A 910 -10.36 -50.80 -35.55
CA TYR A 910 -10.45 -52.25 -35.60
C TYR A 910 -11.25 -52.72 -36.82
N SER A 911 -10.71 -53.73 -37.49
CA SER A 911 -11.29 -54.32 -38.72
C SER A 911 -12.21 -55.52 -38.45
N ASN A 912 -12.25 -56.01 -37.21
CA ASN A 912 -13.16 -57.07 -36.77
C ASN A 912 -13.89 -56.64 -35.48
N PRO A 913 -15.16 -57.04 -35.28
CA PRO A 913 -15.87 -56.80 -34.03
C PRO A 913 -15.31 -57.68 -32.90
N GLY A 914 -15.34 -57.19 -31.67
CA GLY A 914 -14.81 -57.88 -30.50
C GLY A 914 -14.37 -56.93 -29.38
N THR A 915 -13.88 -57.50 -28.27
CA THR A 915 -13.30 -56.73 -27.16
C THR A 915 -11.78 -56.71 -27.31
N TYR A 916 -11.19 -55.52 -27.29
CA TYR A 916 -9.74 -55.31 -27.39
C TYR A 916 -9.22 -54.61 -26.13
N SER A 917 -7.97 -54.90 -25.76
CA SER A 917 -7.28 -54.25 -24.63
C SER A 917 -6.19 -53.36 -25.20
N ILE A 918 -6.37 -52.05 -25.06
CA ILE A 918 -5.34 -51.06 -25.38
C ILE A 918 -4.42 -50.97 -24.17
N GLU A 919 -3.13 -51.15 -24.37
CA GLU A 919 -2.08 -50.99 -23.37
C GLU A 919 -1.15 -49.84 -23.78
N LEU A 920 -0.96 -48.89 -22.88
CA LEU A 920 0.09 -47.88 -22.95
C LEU A 920 1.22 -48.31 -22.03
N ILE A 921 2.44 -48.31 -22.55
CA ILE A 921 3.68 -48.42 -21.77
C ILE A 921 4.41 -47.08 -21.95
N SER A 922 4.47 -46.29 -20.88
CA SER A 922 5.18 -45.01 -20.83
C SER A 922 6.52 -45.23 -20.13
N TYR A 923 7.59 -44.61 -20.63
CA TYR A 923 8.91 -44.74 -20.01
C TYR A 923 9.80 -43.50 -20.21
N ASN A 924 10.77 -43.32 -19.32
CA ASN A 924 11.76 -42.24 -19.34
C ASN A 924 13.18 -42.82 -19.37
N GLY A 925 13.97 -42.51 -20.40
CA GLY A 925 15.32 -43.06 -20.56
C GLY A 925 15.37 -44.59 -20.67
N SER A 926 15.81 -45.28 -19.61
CA SER A 926 15.98 -46.74 -19.57
C SER A 926 14.62 -47.47 -19.59
N LYS A 927 14.61 -48.70 -20.12
CA LYS A 927 13.43 -49.59 -20.09
C LYS A 927 13.04 -50.05 -18.69
N ASP A 928 13.87 -49.78 -17.69
CA ASP A 928 13.59 -50.10 -16.30
C ASP A 928 12.72 -49.01 -15.63
N CYS A 929 12.59 -47.84 -16.27
CA CYS A 929 11.73 -46.73 -15.85
C CYS A 929 10.41 -46.71 -16.61
N PHE A 930 9.49 -47.60 -16.29
CA PHE A 930 8.22 -47.64 -17.01
C PHE A 930 7.04 -47.87 -16.09
N ASP A 931 5.90 -47.34 -16.53
CA ASP A 931 4.59 -47.67 -16.02
C ASP A 931 3.72 -48.10 -17.19
N ASN A 932 2.69 -48.88 -16.91
CA ASN A 932 1.75 -49.32 -17.93
C ASN A 932 0.30 -49.22 -17.49
N GLN A 933 -0.53 -48.79 -18.43
CA GLN A 933 -1.97 -48.63 -18.21
C GLN A 933 -2.74 -49.41 -19.28
N LYS A 934 -3.87 -50.00 -18.89
CA LYS A 934 -4.74 -50.77 -19.79
C LYS A 934 -6.17 -50.29 -19.73
N LEU A 935 -6.79 -50.11 -20.89
CA LEU A 935 -8.24 -49.90 -21.04
C LEU A 935 -8.82 -50.88 -22.05
N GLN A 936 -10.02 -51.40 -21.75
CA GLN A 936 -10.76 -52.26 -22.67
C GLN A 936 -11.72 -51.44 -23.53
N VAL A 937 -11.85 -51.83 -24.79
CA VAL A 937 -12.82 -51.26 -25.74
C VAL A 937 -13.62 -52.37 -26.42
N GLU A 938 -14.91 -52.14 -26.64
CA GLU A 938 -15.79 -53.05 -27.37
C GLU A 938 -16.09 -52.50 -28.78
N ILE A 939 -15.85 -53.32 -29.81
CA ILE A 939 -16.06 -52.96 -31.21
C ILE A 939 -17.29 -53.69 -31.75
N LEU A 940 -18.31 -52.91 -32.09
CA LEU A 940 -19.56 -53.41 -32.62
C LEU A 940 -19.59 -53.28 -34.14
N GLN A 941 -20.19 -54.26 -34.82
CA GLN A 941 -20.46 -54.15 -36.25
C GLN A 941 -21.76 -53.38 -36.45
N SER A 942 -21.71 -52.28 -37.19
CA SER A 942 -22.91 -51.54 -37.58
C SER A 942 -23.88 -52.45 -38.35
N SER A 943 -25.02 -52.77 -37.73
CA SER A 943 -26.08 -53.53 -38.40
C SER A 943 -26.88 -52.59 -39.31
N VAL A 944 -26.55 -52.53 -40.60
CA VAL A 944 -27.50 -52.02 -41.61
C VAL A 944 -28.35 -53.19 -42.07
N GLY A 945 -29.32 -53.54 -41.23
CA GLY A 945 -30.29 -54.60 -41.46
C GLY A 945 -31.58 -54.31 -40.73
N ILE A 946 -32.52 -53.63 -41.39
CA ILE A 946 -33.94 -53.91 -41.16
C ILE A 946 -34.15 -55.31 -41.74
N GLU A 947 -34.08 -56.34 -40.89
CA GLU A 947 -34.98 -57.46 -41.08
C GLU A 947 -36.37 -56.97 -40.67
N ASP A 948 -37.34 -57.10 -41.59
CA ASP A 948 -38.75 -57.05 -41.26
C ASP A 948 -39.03 -58.07 -40.15
N ALA A 949 -39.07 -57.62 -38.91
CA ALA A 949 -39.80 -58.34 -37.89
C ALA A 949 -41.30 -58.15 -38.17
N GLU A 950 -41.85 -58.99 -39.06
CA GLU A 950 -43.25 -59.40 -38.97
C GLU A 950 -43.46 -60.09 -37.63
N ASP A 951 -43.56 -59.30 -36.56
CA ASP A 951 -44.32 -59.74 -35.41
C ASP A 951 -45.75 -59.23 -35.59
N GLY A 952 -46.57 -60.08 -36.19
CA GLY A 952 -47.96 -59.85 -36.59
C GLY A 952 -48.94 -59.64 -35.42
N VAL A 953 -48.41 -59.25 -34.26
CA VAL A 953 -49.10 -59.06 -32.99
C VAL A 953 -49.94 -57.77 -32.98
N ILE A 954 -49.39 -56.65 -33.45
CA ILE A 954 -50.15 -55.42 -33.74
C ILE A 954 -49.81 -54.94 -35.15
N THR A 955 -50.85 -54.82 -35.99
CA THR A 955 -50.76 -54.30 -37.36
C THR A 955 -51.79 -53.20 -37.59
N ALA A 956 -51.52 -52.30 -38.53
CA ALA A 956 -52.42 -51.20 -38.87
C ALA A 956 -52.52 -51.00 -40.37
N PHE A 957 -53.71 -50.73 -40.89
CA PHE A 957 -53.94 -50.42 -42.30
C PHE A 957 -55.10 -49.44 -42.49
N VAL A 958 -55.11 -48.74 -43.62
CA VAL A 958 -56.13 -47.76 -43.97
C VAL A 958 -57.26 -48.45 -44.75
N SER A 959 -58.51 -48.21 -44.36
CA SER A 959 -59.69 -48.66 -45.12
C SER A 959 -60.89 -47.76 -44.82
N ASN A 960 -61.64 -47.38 -45.86
CA ASN A 960 -62.88 -46.59 -45.79
C ASN A 960 -62.75 -45.35 -44.86
N GLU A 961 -61.77 -44.48 -45.15
CA GLU A 961 -61.51 -43.23 -44.41
C GLU A 961 -61.20 -43.42 -42.90
N SER A 962 -60.76 -44.61 -42.50
CA SER A 962 -60.32 -44.91 -41.14
C SER A 962 -59.06 -45.76 -41.12
N ILE A 963 -58.23 -45.56 -40.10
CA ILE A 963 -57.06 -46.40 -39.82
C ILE A 963 -57.52 -47.49 -38.86
N ASN A 964 -57.41 -48.74 -39.28
CA ASN A 964 -57.80 -49.90 -38.48
C ASN A 964 -56.54 -50.54 -37.89
N VAL A 965 -56.50 -50.64 -36.57
CA VAL A 965 -55.42 -51.28 -35.82
C VAL A 965 -55.92 -52.62 -35.29
N ILE A 966 -55.29 -53.70 -35.74
CA ILE A 966 -55.57 -55.05 -35.29
C ILE A 966 -54.54 -55.43 -34.24
N ASN A 967 -55.01 -55.79 -33.05
CA ASN A 967 -54.22 -56.19 -31.90
C ASN A 967 -54.57 -57.63 -31.53
N ARG A 968 -53.72 -58.58 -31.95
CA ARG A 968 -53.99 -60.02 -31.87
C ARG A 968 -53.67 -60.65 -30.53
N GLU A 969 -52.93 -59.96 -29.66
CA GLU A 969 -52.50 -60.49 -28.35
C GLU A 969 -53.05 -59.71 -27.14
N SER A 970 -54.09 -58.92 -27.36
CA SER A 970 -54.77 -58.18 -26.27
C SER A 970 -53.86 -57.22 -25.50
N ILE A 971 -52.89 -56.59 -26.17
CA ILE A 971 -51.96 -55.63 -25.56
C ILE A 971 -52.71 -54.33 -25.22
N PHE A 972 -52.51 -53.76 -24.03
CA PHE A 972 -53.19 -52.51 -23.67
C PHE A 972 -52.64 -51.33 -24.50
N ILE A 973 -53.45 -50.81 -25.42
CA ILE A 973 -53.10 -49.62 -26.23
C ILE A 973 -53.65 -48.40 -25.52
N GLU A 974 -52.77 -47.49 -25.12
CA GLU A 974 -53.16 -46.26 -24.45
C GLU A 974 -53.61 -45.20 -25.45
N ARG A 975 -52.86 -45.08 -26.55
CA ARG A 975 -53.04 -43.98 -27.50
C ARG A 975 -52.44 -44.30 -28.87
N LEU A 976 -53.08 -43.75 -29.89
CA LEU A 976 -52.62 -43.73 -31.27
C LEU A 976 -52.23 -42.32 -31.67
N GLN A 977 -51.18 -42.19 -32.45
CA GLN A 977 -50.63 -40.92 -32.96
C GLN A 977 -50.25 -41.05 -34.42
N LEU A 978 -50.86 -40.27 -35.29
CA LEU A 978 -50.54 -40.19 -36.70
C LEU A 978 -49.66 -38.97 -36.95
N THR A 979 -48.52 -39.16 -37.60
CA THR A 979 -47.58 -38.09 -37.98
C THR A 979 -47.28 -38.14 -39.48
N ASP A 980 -46.86 -37.03 -40.07
CA ASP A 980 -46.26 -37.03 -41.41
C ASP A 980 -44.83 -37.60 -41.39
N MET A 981 -44.20 -37.72 -42.57
CA MET A 981 -42.84 -38.25 -42.70
C MET A 981 -41.75 -37.39 -42.03
N ASN A 982 -42.05 -36.13 -41.73
CA ASN A 982 -41.13 -35.23 -41.01
C ASN A 982 -41.38 -35.27 -39.49
N GLY A 983 -42.28 -36.15 -39.02
CA GLY A 983 -42.57 -36.37 -37.61
C GLY A 983 -43.59 -35.40 -37.01
N LYS A 984 -44.22 -34.51 -37.80
CA LYS A 984 -45.23 -33.58 -37.29
C LYS A 984 -46.51 -34.34 -36.94
N LEU A 985 -46.99 -34.18 -35.71
CA LEU A 985 -48.23 -34.81 -35.23
C LEU A 985 -49.45 -34.24 -35.95
N ILE A 986 -50.15 -35.10 -36.69
CA ILE A 986 -51.36 -34.78 -37.44
C ILE A 986 -52.59 -35.03 -36.58
N LYS A 987 -52.66 -36.18 -35.92
CA LYS A 987 -53.81 -36.55 -35.10
C LYS A 987 -53.41 -37.50 -33.98
N SER A 988 -54.06 -37.37 -32.83
CA SER A 988 -53.93 -38.31 -31.73
C SER A 988 -55.28 -38.72 -31.17
N GLN A 989 -55.40 -39.98 -30.76
CA GLN A 989 -56.61 -40.53 -30.16
C GLN A 989 -56.24 -41.49 -29.03
N SER A 990 -56.78 -41.25 -27.84
CA SER A 990 -56.65 -42.22 -26.74
C SER A 990 -57.59 -43.40 -26.97
N VAL A 991 -57.08 -44.60 -26.72
CA VAL A 991 -57.82 -45.86 -26.91
C VAL A 991 -58.10 -46.52 -25.57
N LYS A 992 -57.08 -46.63 -24.70
CA LYS A 992 -57.11 -47.24 -23.36
C LYS A 992 -57.86 -48.58 -23.34
N GLY A 993 -57.42 -49.51 -24.18
CA GLY A 993 -58.01 -50.83 -24.27
C GLY A 993 -57.18 -51.82 -25.06
N ASN A 994 -57.54 -53.09 -24.94
CA ASN A 994 -56.72 -54.23 -25.35
C ASN A 994 -57.16 -54.83 -26.69
N GLY A 995 -58.33 -54.45 -27.21
CA GLY A 995 -58.88 -54.99 -28.46
C GLY A 995 -58.41 -54.25 -29.71
N ASN A 996 -58.86 -54.73 -30.88
CA ASN A 996 -58.75 -53.99 -32.13
C ASN A 996 -59.43 -52.62 -32.00
N THR A 997 -58.82 -51.61 -32.59
CA THR A 997 -59.28 -50.22 -32.45
C THR A 997 -59.18 -49.51 -33.79
N THR A 998 -59.98 -48.46 -33.97
CA THR A 998 -60.00 -47.70 -35.22
C THR A 998 -59.90 -46.20 -34.93
N MET A 999 -59.12 -45.52 -35.77
CA MET A 999 -59.00 -44.07 -35.76
C MET A 999 -59.61 -43.53 -37.05
N LYS A 1000 -60.66 -42.71 -36.94
CA LYS A 1000 -61.23 -42.04 -38.11
C LYS A 1000 -60.19 -41.10 -38.71
N MET A 1001 -59.93 -41.26 -39.99
CA MET A 1001 -58.84 -40.56 -40.67
C MET A 1001 -59.22 -39.10 -40.92
N PRO A 1002 -58.35 -38.13 -40.61
CA PRO A 1002 -58.55 -36.75 -41.05
C PRO A 1002 -58.36 -36.66 -42.58
N THR A 1003 -58.87 -35.61 -43.22
CA THR A 1003 -58.66 -35.37 -44.66
C THR A 1003 -57.17 -35.14 -44.90
N LEU A 1004 -56.51 -36.04 -45.62
CA LEU A 1004 -55.07 -36.02 -45.86
C LEU A 1004 -54.78 -36.14 -47.35
N SER A 1005 -53.69 -35.51 -47.81
CA SER A 1005 -53.18 -35.68 -49.17
C SER A 1005 -52.52 -37.03 -49.33
N SER A 1006 -52.63 -37.60 -50.54
CA SER A 1006 -51.98 -38.86 -50.93
C SER A 1006 -50.49 -38.85 -50.56
N GLY A 1007 -50.01 -39.89 -49.89
CA GLY A 1007 -48.65 -39.97 -49.40
C GLY A 1007 -48.43 -40.96 -48.26
N VAL A 1008 -47.19 -41.01 -47.77
CA VAL A 1008 -46.77 -41.88 -46.67
C VAL A 1008 -46.89 -41.14 -45.33
N TYR A 1009 -47.45 -41.83 -44.35
CA TYR A 1009 -47.59 -41.34 -42.97
C TYR A 1009 -47.13 -42.41 -41.97
N MET A 1010 -46.83 -41.99 -40.75
CA MET A 1010 -46.39 -42.89 -39.68
C MET A 1010 -47.42 -42.91 -38.56
N LEU A 1011 -47.92 -44.10 -38.22
CA LEU A 1011 -48.79 -44.31 -37.07
C LEU A 1011 -47.99 -44.87 -35.92
N LYS A 1012 -47.77 -44.06 -34.90
CA LYS A 1012 -47.21 -44.47 -33.61
C LYS A 1012 -48.33 -44.98 -32.70
N ILE A 1013 -48.24 -46.24 -32.31
CA ILE A 1013 -49.14 -46.95 -31.40
C ILE A 1013 -48.43 -47.04 -30.06
N VAL A 1014 -48.95 -46.34 -29.05
CA VAL A 1014 -48.35 -46.27 -27.71
C VAL A 1014 -49.09 -47.22 -26.78
N THR A 1015 -48.34 -48.12 -26.16
CA THR A 1015 -48.80 -49.08 -25.14
C THR A 1015 -48.29 -48.63 -23.78
N THR A 1016 -48.65 -49.36 -22.72
CA THR A 1016 -48.28 -49.00 -21.35
C THR A 1016 -46.77 -49.03 -21.10
N ASP A 1017 -46.05 -49.93 -21.77
CA ASP A 1017 -44.62 -50.15 -21.52
C ASP A 1017 -43.73 -49.70 -22.71
N SER A 1018 -44.28 -49.47 -23.91
CA SER A 1018 -43.49 -49.09 -25.10
C SER A 1018 -44.32 -48.42 -26.20
N PHE A 1019 -43.74 -48.24 -27.38
CA PHE A 1019 -44.49 -47.85 -28.58
C PHE A 1019 -44.00 -48.60 -29.82
N LYS A 1020 -44.89 -48.79 -30.79
CA LYS A 1020 -44.60 -49.33 -32.12
C LYS A 1020 -44.99 -48.32 -33.19
N THR A 1021 -44.20 -48.18 -34.25
CA THR A 1021 -44.52 -47.29 -35.37
C THR A 1021 -44.79 -48.10 -36.63
N VAL A 1022 -45.92 -47.83 -37.28
CA VAL A 1022 -46.34 -48.50 -38.51
C VAL A 1022 -46.41 -47.48 -39.65
N LYS A 1023 -45.78 -47.80 -40.78
CA LYS A 1023 -45.86 -46.99 -42.01
C LYS A 1023 -47.20 -47.24 -42.69
N LEU A 1024 -47.93 -46.16 -42.97
CA LEU A 1024 -49.20 -46.19 -43.67
C LEU A 1024 -49.08 -45.46 -45.01
N PHE A 1025 -49.62 -46.06 -46.06
CA PHE A 1025 -49.80 -45.40 -47.34
C PHE A 1025 -51.25 -44.98 -47.49
N VAL A 1026 -51.45 -43.73 -47.88
CA VAL A 1026 -52.76 -43.11 -48.06
C VAL A 1026 -52.82 -42.70 -49.53
N ASP A 1027 -53.74 -43.29 -50.28
CA ASP A 1027 -53.93 -43.00 -51.70
C ASP A 1027 -54.80 -41.77 -51.95
#